data_AF-A0AAU1HL43-F1
#
_entry.id   AF-A0AAU1HL43-F1
#
_cell.length_a   1.000
_cell.length_b   1.000
_cell.length_c   1.000
_cell.angle_alpha   90.00
_cell.angle_beta   90.00
_cell.angle_gamma   90.00
#
_symmetry.space_group_name_H-M   'P 1'
#
loop_
_entity.id
_entity.type
_entity.pdbx_description
1 polymer ?
#
loop_
_entity_poly.entity_id
_entity_poly.type
_entity_poly.pdbx_seq_one_letter_code
_entity_poly.pdbx_strand_id
1 'polypeptide(L)'
;MTPPLPGPRLFRRSLSASLSVALAAAGTAAAVVLAGAPPAQAAAVPAPSPVGISGRGATVPFKEQEAEYAATNGSLIGPNRLYGTLPSEASGRQAVTLDAAGEYVEFTLTAPANAMTFRYSLPDNAAGTGRDASLDLRINGSSLKSVPVTSKYGWYYGGYPFNNNPGDTNPHHFYDETRTMFGSTLAAGTKVRLQVTSTAASPTFTIDLADFEQVAAPIGKPSGALDVVSDFGADPSGAADSTAKIQAAVDAGRTQGKEVYIPQGTFKVQDHIVVDKVTLRGAGPWYSVLTGRHPTDRSKAVGVYGKYAAQGGSSNVSLKDFAIIGDIREREDNDQVNAIGGAMSNSVVDNVWMQHTKCGAWMDGPMDNFTIRNSRILDQTADGVNFHYGVTNSTVTNTFVRNTGDDGLAMWAENVPNVKNKFTFNTVILPILANNIVTYGGKDITISDNVMSDTITNGGGLHIANRYPGVNSGQGTAVSGTHTAARNTLIRTGNNDYNWRFGVGAIWFSGLNEPINNATINITDSEVLDSSYAAIHLIEGASNGLHFDNIKIDGAGTYALQIQAPGTASFNKVVATHIAQSNPIHNCVGSGFQITQGTGNSGWYANPPACTGVWPDPVWTNGGVPGGGNPTDPTDPTDPTDPTDPPEETGNLAQGRPITETSHADVYGAGNAVDGNTNSYWESRNNAFPQSVTVDLGAAKAVKRLVLKLPPASAWGTRTQTIGVTGSTDNSTYNSLKAATGYTFNPASGNTATVSLTGTPVRYLRLTFTANTGWPAGQLSELEAYTS
;
A
#
# COMPACT_ATOMS: atom_id res chain seq x y z
N MET A 1 20.46 -72.77 40.28
CA MET A 1 19.74 -73.71 41.16
C MET A 1 18.28 -73.75 40.71
N THR A 2 17.95 -74.78 39.92
CA THR A 2 16.71 -75.64 39.94
C THR A 2 15.29 -75.04 40.07
N PRO A 3 14.25 -75.62 39.41
CA PRO A 3 13.62 -75.20 38.13
C PRO A 3 12.05 -75.25 38.26
N PRO A 4 11.17 -75.68 37.31
CA PRO A 4 11.00 -75.58 35.84
C PRO A 4 9.58 -75.05 35.39
N LEU A 5 9.36 -74.97 34.06
CA LEU A 5 8.09 -74.90 33.26
C LEU A 5 7.08 -76.06 33.61
N PRO A 6 5.83 -76.23 33.08
CA PRO A 6 5.21 -75.69 31.83
C PRO A 6 3.65 -75.47 31.79
N GLY A 7 3.14 -74.87 30.69
CA GLY A 7 2.03 -75.46 29.89
C GLY A 7 0.63 -74.81 29.89
N PRO A 8 -0.18 -74.98 28.81
CA PRO A 8 -1.22 -74.04 28.35
C PRO A 8 -2.66 -74.61 28.35
N ARG A 9 -3.69 -73.75 28.16
CA ARG A 9 -5.01 -73.99 27.49
C ARG A 9 -5.93 -72.76 27.70
N LEU A 10 -6.31 -71.97 26.68
CA LEU A 10 -7.32 -72.15 25.62
C LEU A 10 -8.80 -71.94 26.04
N PHE A 11 -9.50 -71.13 25.22
CA PHE A 11 -10.95 -70.89 25.08
C PHE A 11 -11.65 -69.99 26.12
N ARG A 12 -12.63 -69.14 25.80
CA ARG A 12 -13.16 -68.42 24.62
C ARG A 12 -14.42 -67.72 25.16
N ARG A 13 -14.68 -66.49 24.72
CA ARG A 13 -16.03 -65.89 24.48
C ARG A 13 -16.94 -65.74 25.73
N SER A 14 -17.82 -64.75 25.87
CA SER A 14 -18.34 -63.71 24.99
C SER A 14 -19.32 -62.85 25.80
N LEU A 15 -19.39 -61.57 25.42
CA LEU A 15 -20.60 -60.75 25.28
C LEU A 15 -21.54 -60.53 26.49
N SER A 16 -21.52 -59.27 26.93
CA SER A 16 -22.61 -58.29 26.73
C SER A 16 -23.62 -58.01 27.85
N ALA A 17 -23.77 -56.68 28.00
CA ALA A 17 -24.99 -55.91 28.25
C ALA A 17 -25.34 -55.55 29.70
N SER A 18 -25.10 -54.25 29.99
CA SER A 18 -26.09 -53.25 30.46
C SER A 18 -26.74 -53.46 31.83
N LEU A 19 -27.00 -52.49 32.70
CA LEU A 19 -26.75 -51.05 32.85
C LEU A 19 -27.43 -50.72 34.20
N SER A 20 -26.80 -50.04 35.18
CA SER A 20 -27.49 -49.30 36.27
C SER A 20 -26.51 -48.49 37.13
N VAL A 21 -26.22 -47.28 36.65
CA VAL A 21 -26.25 -45.96 37.32
C VAL A 21 -25.86 -45.80 38.82
N ALA A 22 -24.93 -44.83 38.99
CA ALA A 22 -24.71 -43.86 40.08
C ALA A 22 -23.80 -44.22 41.27
N LEU A 23 -22.61 -43.60 41.30
CA LEU A 23 -22.40 -42.44 42.18
C LEU A 23 -21.25 -41.55 41.67
N ALA A 24 -21.50 -40.25 41.72
CA ALA A 24 -20.68 -39.18 41.14
C ALA A 24 -19.37 -38.94 41.90
N ALA A 25 -18.28 -38.79 41.16
CA ALA A 25 -17.08 -38.08 41.59
C ALA A 25 -16.90 -36.88 40.65
N ALA A 26 -17.13 -35.69 41.17
CA ALA A 26 -16.95 -34.43 40.47
C ALA A 26 -15.46 -34.18 40.23
N GLY A 27 -14.98 -34.54 39.04
CA GLY A 27 -13.76 -34.00 38.46
C GLY A 27 -14.14 -32.86 37.52
N THR A 28 -13.95 -31.63 37.97
CA THR A 28 -14.06 -30.43 37.12
C THR A 28 -12.98 -30.48 36.03
N ALA A 29 -13.35 -31.00 34.87
CA ALA A 29 -12.65 -30.71 33.63
C ALA A 29 -12.90 -29.23 33.32
N ALA A 30 -11.87 -28.40 33.48
CA ALA A 30 -11.88 -27.05 32.92
C ALA A 30 -11.86 -27.20 31.39
N ALA A 31 -13.05 -27.20 30.78
CA ALA A 31 -13.18 -26.92 29.37
C ALA A 31 -12.60 -25.52 29.15
N VAL A 32 -11.43 -25.45 28.53
CA VAL A 32 -10.94 -24.20 27.94
C VAL A 32 -11.92 -23.87 26.82
N VAL A 33 -12.93 -23.08 27.15
CA VAL A 33 -13.74 -22.39 26.16
C VAL A 33 -12.76 -21.48 25.44
N LEU A 34 -12.39 -21.85 24.22
CA LEU A 34 -11.83 -20.92 23.25
C LEU A 34 -12.87 -19.82 23.11
N ALA A 35 -12.68 -18.73 23.86
CA ALA A 35 -13.47 -17.52 23.72
C ALA A 35 -13.39 -17.15 22.24
N GLY A 36 -14.53 -17.18 21.56
CA GLY A 36 -14.63 -16.65 20.21
C GLY A 36 -14.10 -15.23 20.24
N ALA A 37 -13.11 -14.94 19.39
CA ALA A 37 -12.67 -13.58 19.15
C ALA A 37 -13.91 -12.72 18.89
N PRO A 38 -13.97 -11.48 19.42
CA PRO A 38 -15.06 -10.58 19.09
C PRO A 38 -15.20 -10.48 17.56
N PRO A 39 -16.44 -10.37 17.02
CA PRO A 39 -16.63 -10.12 15.61
C PRO A 39 -15.80 -8.90 15.21
N ALA A 40 -15.15 -8.99 14.03
CA ALA A 40 -14.38 -7.91 13.45
C ALA A 40 -15.14 -6.58 13.61
N GLN A 41 -14.48 -5.57 14.18
CA GLN A 41 -15.00 -4.21 14.11
C GLN A 41 -15.10 -3.89 12.62
N ALA A 42 -16.32 -3.82 12.11
CA ALA A 42 -16.59 -3.27 10.80
C ALA A 42 -16.06 -1.84 10.83
N ALA A 43 -14.85 -1.65 10.32
CA ALA A 43 -14.37 -0.35 9.93
C ALA A 43 -15.37 0.26 8.95
N ALA A 44 -15.38 1.59 8.91
CA ALA A 44 -16.13 2.39 7.95
C ALA A 44 -16.08 1.82 6.53
N VAL A 45 -17.01 2.27 5.67
CA VAL A 45 -17.13 1.92 4.24
C VAL A 45 -15.77 1.49 3.65
N PRO A 46 -15.59 0.21 3.26
CA PRO A 46 -14.32 -0.28 2.76
C PRO A 46 -13.81 0.63 1.65
N ALA A 47 -12.56 1.06 1.76
CA ALA A 47 -11.94 1.80 0.68
C ALA A 47 -11.97 0.92 -0.60
N PRO A 48 -12.17 1.48 -1.80
CA PRO A 48 -12.23 0.68 -3.02
C PRO A 48 -10.95 -0.18 -3.15
N SER A 49 -11.11 -1.50 -3.23
CA SER A 49 -9.99 -2.38 -3.55
C SER A 49 -9.51 -2.04 -4.97
N PRO A 50 -8.19 -1.93 -5.18
CA PRO A 50 -7.65 -1.71 -6.51
C PRO A 50 -7.84 -2.93 -7.44
N VAL A 51 -8.27 -4.06 -6.89
CA VAL A 51 -8.62 -5.28 -7.61
C VAL A 51 -10.14 -5.39 -7.73
N GLY A 52 -10.65 -5.55 -8.96
CA GLY A 52 -12.08 -5.75 -9.20
C GLY A 52 -12.88 -4.51 -9.55
N ILE A 53 -12.22 -3.39 -9.90
CA ILE A 53 -12.89 -2.25 -10.53
C ILE A 53 -13.50 -2.70 -11.86
N SER A 54 -14.83 -2.61 -11.99
CA SER A 54 -15.54 -3.13 -13.15
C SER A 54 -15.05 -2.51 -14.47
N GLY A 55 -14.58 -3.35 -15.39
CA GLY A 55 -14.14 -2.94 -16.73
C GLY A 55 -12.81 -2.20 -16.79
N ARG A 56 -12.08 -2.07 -15.67
CA ARG A 56 -10.76 -1.41 -15.58
C ARG A 56 -9.79 -2.29 -14.80
N GLY A 57 -8.50 -2.03 -14.96
CA GLY A 57 -7.44 -2.77 -14.30
C GLY A 57 -7.21 -4.14 -14.92
N ALA A 58 -6.25 -4.87 -14.35
CA ALA A 58 -5.95 -6.22 -14.75
C ALA A 58 -7.05 -7.19 -14.29
N THR A 59 -7.49 -8.07 -15.19
CA THR A 59 -8.23 -9.28 -14.83
C THR A 59 -7.25 -10.27 -14.23
N VAL A 60 -7.28 -10.38 -12.91
CA VAL A 60 -6.42 -11.27 -12.14
C VAL A 60 -7.10 -12.62 -11.86
N PRO A 61 -6.34 -13.72 -11.74
CA PRO A 61 -6.89 -15.06 -11.46
C PRO A 61 -7.11 -15.33 -9.97
N PHE A 62 -6.90 -14.34 -9.11
CA PHE A 62 -7.02 -14.46 -7.65
C PHE A 62 -8.13 -13.58 -7.08
N LYS A 63 -8.45 -13.81 -5.81
CA LYS A 63 -9.28 -12.94 -4.97
C LYS A 63 -8.42 -12.37 -3.85
N GLU A 64 -8.24 -11.06 -3.88
CA GLU A 64 -7.54 -10.29 -2.85
C GLU A 64 -8.44 -10.12 -1.62
N GLN A 65 -7.83 -10.16 -0.44
CA GLN A 65 -8.46 -9.82 0.84
C GLN A 65 -7.45 -9.05 1.70
N GLU A 66 -7.82 -7.84 2.11
CA GLU A 66 -7.01 -7.02 3.03
C GLU A 66 -7.07 -7.59 4.46
N ALA A 67 -5.95 -7.56 5.17
CA ALA A 67 -5.82 -8.14 6.50
C ALA A 67 -6.61 -7.36 7.56
N GLU A 68 -6.76 -6.05 7.42
CA GLU A 68 -7.52 -5.18 8.32
C GLU A 68 -9.02 -5.50 8.36
N TYR A 69 -9.55 -6.21 7.35
CA TYR A 69 -10.93 -6.69 7.32
C TYR A 69 -11.06 -8.17 7.71
N ALA A 70 -9.94 -8.87 7.96
CA ALA A 70 -9.92 -10.26 8.36
C ALA A 70 -10.03 -10.42 9.90
N ALA A 71 -10.37 -11.62 10.36
CA ALA A 71 -10.41 -11.87 11.79
C ALA A 71 -8.99 -11.93 12.36
N THR A 72 -8.72 -11.14 13.40
CA THR A 72 -7.39 -11.08 14.04
C THR A 72 -7.49 -10.86 15.54
N ASN A 73 -6.44 -11.27 16.25
CA ASN A 73 -6.16 -10.89 17.64
C ASN A 73 -4.83 -10.13 17.77
N GLY A 74 -4.22 -9.71 16.66
CA GLY A 74 -3.09 -8.78 16.64
C GLY A 74 -3.55 -7.33 16.58
N SER A 75 -2.61 -6.42 16.31
CA SER A 75 -2.85 -4.98 16.33
C SER A 75 -3.04 -4.40 14.94
N LEU A 76 -4.18 -3.74 14.70
CA LEU A 76 -4.41 -2.96 13.49
C LEU A 76 -3.49 -1.71 13.47
N ILE A 77 -2.85 -1.45 12.34
CA ILE A 77 -2.07 -0.23 12.10
C ILE A 77 -2.68 0.58 10.95
N GLY A 78 -2.43 1.90 10.97
CA GLY A 78 -3.00 2.82 9.99
C GLY A 78 -4.49 3.15 10.25
N PRO A 79 -5.15 3.87 9.32
CA PRO A 79 -4.60 4.35 8.05
C PRO A 79 -3.60 5.49 8.21
N ASN A 80 -2.51 5.49 7.46
CA ASN A 80 -1.56 6.61 7.42
C ASN A 80 -0.82 6.60 6.07
N ARG A 81 -0.58 7.77 5.46
CA ARG A 81 0.12 7.91 4.17
C ARG A 81 1.47 8.64 4.24
N LEU A 82 1.92 8.96 5.45
CA LEU A 82 3.21 9.60 5.66
C LEU A 82 4.32 8.61 5.29
N TYR A 83 5.09 8.95 4.26
CA TYR A 83 6.25 8.18 3.81
C TYR A 83 7.20 7.87 4.97
N GLY A 84 7.83 6.70 4.90
CA GLY A 84 8.70 6.17 5.95
C GLY A 84 7.95 5.56 7.12
N THR A 85 6.63 5.41 7.02
CA THR A 85 5.84 4.66 8.00
C THR A 85 5.34 3.35 7.40
N LEU A 86 5.37 2.28 8.19
CA LEU A 86 4.88 0.97 7.80
C LEU A 86 3.43 0.96 7.24
N PRO A 87 2.43 1.65 7.83
CA PRO A 87 1.10 1.73 7.23
C PRO A 87 1.07 2.48 5.89
N SER A 88 1.98 3.42 5.61
CA SER A 88 1.98 4.14 4.33
C SER A 88 2.20 3.23 3.13
N GLU A 89 2.98 2.17 3.29
CA GLU A 89 3.28 1.22 2.24
C GLU A 89 2.39 -0.03 2.25
N ALA A 90 1.36 -0.06 3.10
CA ALA A 90 0.34 -1.10 3.08
C ALA A 90 -0.73 -0.81 2.02
N SER A 91 -1.33 -1.84 1.42
CA SER A 91 -2.55 -1.66 0.62
C SER A 91 -3.64 -1.08 1.51
N GLY A 92 -4.48 -0.20 0.96
CA GLY A 92 -5.49 0.50 1.78
C GLY A 92 -4.90 1.42 2.86
N ARG A 93 -3.57 1.47 3.00
CA ARG A 93 -2.81 2.20 4.03
C ARG A 93 -2.93 1.61 5.44
N GLN A 94 -3.38 0.36 5.56
CA GLN A 94 -3.64 -0.34 6.81
C GLN A 94 -3.09 -1.75 6.75
N ALA A 95 -2.75 -2.32 7.90
CA ALA A 95 -2.29 -3.70 7.99
C ALA A 95 -2.48 -4.22 9.42
N VAL A 96 -2.16 -5.49 9.67
CA VAL A 96 -2.22 -6.09 11.01
C VAL A 96 -0.83 -6.54 11.45
N THR A 97 -0.35 -6.03 12.58
CA THR A 97 0.92 -6.45 13.19
C THR A 97 0.69 -7.51 14.27
N LEU A 98 1.47 -8.60 14.17
CA LEU A 98 1.50 -9.73 15.09
C LEU A 98 2.86 -9.74 15.81
N ASP A 99 2.89 -9.64 17.14
CA ASP A 99 4.10 -9.52 17.96
C ASP A 99 4.17 -10.54 19.11
N ALA A 100 3.22 -11.47 19.18
CA ALA A 100 3.21 -12.55 20.16
C ALA A 100 2.87 -13.92 19.56
N ALA A 101 3.42 -14.97 20.18
CA ALA A 101 3.07 -16.35 19.82
C ALA A 101 1.56 -16.60 20.04
N GLY A 102 0.89 -17.14 19.02
CA GLY A 102 -0.55 -17.36 19.01
C GLY A 102 -1.36 -16.24 18.34
N GLU A 103 -0.76 -15.10 18.04
CA GLU A 103 -1.42 -14.06 17.26
C GLU A 103 -1.54 -14.44 15.78
N TYR A 104 -2.62 -14.00 15.15
CA TYR A 104 -2.97 -14.42 13.80
C TYR A 104 -3.74 -13.39 12.99
N VAL A 105 -3.75 -13.59 11.67
CA VAL A 105 -4.77 -13.10 10.75
C VAL A 105 -5.46 -14.31 10.11
N GLU A 106 -6.80 -14.35 10.14
CA GLU A 106 -7.61 -15.44 9.60
C GLU A 106 -8.60 -14.93 8.55
N PHE A 107 -8.29 -15.31 7.30
CA PHE A 107 -9.09 -15.03 6.12
C PHE A 107 -10.19 -16.08 5.94
N THR A 108 -11.26 -15.69 5.25
CA THR A 108 -12.33 -16.61 4.85
C THR A 108 -12.40 -16.64 3.34
N LEU A 109 -12.17 -17.79 2.73
CA LEU A 109 -12.18 -17.89 1.28
C LEU A 109 -13.54 -17.49 0.70
N THR A 110 -13.55 -16.57 -0.27
CA THR A 110 -14.76 -16.13 -0.99
C THR A 110 -15.01 -16.93 -2.27
N ALA A 111 -14.02 -17.70 -2.72
CA ALA A 111 -14.06 -18.61 -3.85
C ALA A 111 -13.15 -19.82 -3.56
N PRO A 112 -13.29 -20.94 -4.31
CA PRO A 112 -12.33 -22.03 -4.21
C PRO A 112 -10.90 -21.56 -4.52
N ALA A 113 -9.92 -22.05 -3.76
CA ALA A 113 -8.50 -21.73 -3.95
C ALA A 113 -7.62 -22.92 -3.58
N ASN A 114 -6.50 -23.09 -4.27
CA ASN A 114 -5.49 -24.12 -3.97
C ASN A 114 -4.10 -23.52 -3.72
N ALA A 115 -3.98 -22.19 -3.81
CA ALA A 115 -2.78 -21.45 -3.47
C ALA A 115 -3.13 -20.08 -2.87
N MET A 116 -2.14 -19.49 -2.19
CA MET A 116 -2.18 -18.11 -1.76
C MET A 116 -0.84 -17.42 -2.02
N THR A 117 -0.91 -16.12 -2.26
CA THR A 117 0.18 -15.17 -2.05
C THR A 117 -0.24 -14.27 -0.89
N PHE A 118 0.68 -13.88 -0.02
CA PHE A 118 0.38 -12.87 0.99
C PHE A 118 1.53 -11.87 1.09
N ARG A 119 1.14 -10.61 1.32
CA ARG A 119 2.05 -9.49 1.48
C ARG A 119 2.28 -9.25 2.97
N TYR A 120 3.55 -9.12 3.34
CA TYR A 120 3.96 -9.04 4.73
C TYR A 120 5.20 -8.16 4.90
N SER A 121 5.48 -7.76 6.13
CA SER A 121 6.73 -7.11 6.51
C SER A 121 7.27 -7.75 7.78
N LEU A 122 8.60 -7.92 7.83
CA LEU A 122 9.36 -8.19 9.05
C LEU A 122 10.37 -7.06 9.22
N PRO A 123 10.70 -6.63 10.45
CA PRO A 123 11.77 -5.67 10.67
C PRO A 123 13.12 -6.22 10.21
N ASP A 124 13.93 -5.33 9.64
CA ASP A 124 15.28 -5.66 9.20
C ASP A 124 16.22 -6.04 10.37
N ASN A 125 17.40 -6.56 10.02
CA ASN A 125 18.50 -6.73 10.97
C ASN A 125 19.42 -5.51 10.99
N ALA A 126 20.24 -5.39 12.04
CA ALA A 126 21.14 -4.24 12.20
C ALA A 126 22.24 -4.14 11.11
N ALA A 127 22.44 -5.20 10.32
CA ALA A 127 23.44 -5.24 9.26
C ALA A 127 22.84 -4.99 7.86
N GLY A 128 21.53 -4.79 7.73
CA GLY A 128 20.88 -4.60 6.43
C GLY A 128 20.82 -5.84 5.53
N THR A 129 21.01 -7.03 6.12
CA THR A 129 21.03 -8.30 5.37
C THR A 129 19.74 -9.10 5.49
N GLY A 130 18.74 -8.55 6.18
CA GLY A 130 17.44 -9.18 6.39
C GLY A 130 17.42 -10.28 7.45
N ARG A 131 16.23 -10.78 7.75
CA ARG A 131 15.99 -11.90 8.67
C ARG A 131 15.08 -12.91 8.02
N ASP A 132 15.32 -14.19 8.30
CA ASP A 132 14.40 -15.26 7.94
C ASP A 132 13.55 -15.65 9.16
N ALA A 133 12.26 -15.84 8.94
CA ALA A 133 11.30 -16.31 9.93
C ALA A 133 10.26 -17.20 9.26
N SER A 134 9.21 -17.58 10.01
CA SER A 134 8.13 -18.40 9.45
C SER A 134 6.79 -18.18 10.15
N LEU A 135 5.71 -18.32 9.39
CA LEU A 135 4.32 -18.31 9.89
C LEU A 135 3.71 -19.70 9.78
N ASP A 136 2.96 -20.14 10.79
CA ASP A 136 2.16 -21.37 10.73
C ASP A 136 0.89 -21.11 9.93
N LEU A 137 0.80 -21.75 8.77
CA LEU A 137 -0.38 -21.71 7.91
C LEU A 137 -1.35 -22.79 8.38
N ARG A 138 -2.55 -22.37 8.79
CA ARG A 138 -3.61 -23.27 9.27
C ARG A 138 -4.85 -23.22 8.40
N ILE A 139 -5.47 -24.38 8.23
CA ILE A 139 -6.74 -24.55 7.52
C ILE A 139 -7.79 -25.03 8.53
N ASN A 140 -8.87 -24.28 8.70
CA ASN A 140 -9.92 -24.56 9.69
C ASN A 140 -9.35 -24.88 11.09
N GLY A 141 -8.38 -24.08 11.53
CA GLY A 141 -7.72 -24.20 12.83
C GLY A 141 -6.61 -25.27 12.93
N SER A 142 -6.50 -26.18 11.96
CA SER A 142 -5.45 -27.22 11.94
C SER A 142 -4.20 -26.73 11.19
N SER A 143 -3.01 -26.90 11.77
CA SER A 143 -1.75 -26.60 11.09
C SER A 143 -1.60 -27.44 9.82
N LEU A 144 -1.34 -26.76 8.70
CA LEU A 144 -1.04 -27.39 7.41
C LEU A 144 0.47 -27.48 7.21
N LYS A 145 1.18 -26.36 7.39
CA LYS A 145 2.63 -26.26 7.25
C LYS A 145 3.16 -24.92 7.76
N SER A 146 4.47 -24.86 7.97
CA SER A 146 5.19 -23.60 8.16
C SER A 146 5.53 -22.97 6.81
N VAL A 147 5.31 -21.66 6.67
CA VAL A 147 5.63 -20.89 5.46
C VAL A 147 6.80 -19.95 5.76
N PRO A 148 7.91 -20.03 5.02
CA PRO A 148 9.04 -19.12 5.20
C PRO A 148 8.68 -17.70 4.75
N VAL A 149 9.16 -16.73 5.52
CA VAL A 149 9.06 -15.29 5.27
C VAL A 149 10.42 -14.65 5.55
N THR A 150 10.75 -13.56 4.88
CA THR A 150 12.05 -12.89 5.00
C THR A 150 11.94 -11.38 4.84
N SER A 151 12.83 -10.61 5.46
CA SER A 151 12.97 -9.16 5.16
C SER A 151 14.07 -8.85 4.15
N LYS A 152 14.73 -9.87 3.60
CA LYS A 152 15.89 -9.75 2.72
C LYS A 152 15.68 -8.92 1.45
N TYR A 153 14.44 -8.85 0.98
CA TYR A 153 14.04 -8.15 -0.26
C TYR A 153 13.27 -6.86 0.01
N GLY A 154 12.99 -6.56 1.28
CA GLY A 154 12.46 -5.26 1.71
C GLY A 154 13.53 -4.44 2.42
N TRP A 155 13.11 -3.29 2.96
CA TRP A 155 13.92 -2.34 3.71
C TRP A 155 15.06 -1.70 2.91
N TYR A 156 14.75 -0.57 2.30
CA TYR A 156 15.73 0.37 1.78
C TYR A 156 15.83 1.61 2.67
N TYR A 157 16.96 2.29 2.56
CA TYR A 157 17.31 3.46 3.36
C TYR A 157 18.02 4.51 2.50
N GLY A 158 18.06 5.73 3.03
CA GLY A 158 18.73 6.86 2.42
C GLY A 158 17.91 7.59 1.36
N GLY A 159 18.55 8.57 0.72
CA GLY A 159 18.05 9.18 -0.51
C GLY A 159 18.48 8.39 -1.74
N TYR A 160 17.85 8.65 -2.88
CA TYR A 160 18.21 8.01 -4.14
C TYR A 160 19.68 8.29 -4.56
N PRO A 161 20.44 7.29 -5.05
CA PRO A 161 20.07 5.88 -5.21
C PRO A 161 19.97 5.15 -3.87
N PHE A 162 18.92 4.35 -3.73
CA PHE A 162 18.59 3.66 -2.48
C PHE A 162 19.62 2.58 -2.15
N ASN A 163 19.88 2.42 -0.85
CA ASN A 163 20.77 1.39 -0.33
C ASN A 163 20.07 0.57 0.76
N ASN A 164 20.74 -0.47 1.28
CA ASN A 164 20.23 -1.34 2.34
C ASN A 164 21.01 -1.16 3.66
N ASN A 165 21.38 0.08 4.03
CA ASN A 165 22.10 0.40 5.26
C ASN A 165 21.15 0.97 6.34
N PRO A 166 20.79 0.21 7.39
CA PRO A 166 19.86 0.67 8.42
C PRO A 166 20.33 1.87 9.25
N GLY A 167 21.62 2.22 9.16
CA GLY A 167 22.16 3.43 9.79
C GLY A 167 21.74 4.74 9.10
N ASP A 168 21.19 4.66 7.89
CA ASP A 168 20.74 5.83 7.13
C ASP A 168 19.29 6.22 7.47
N THR A 169 18.86 7.40 7.00
CA THR A 169 17.50 7.94 7.24
C THR A 169 16.47 7.39 6.25
N ASN A 170 15.18 7.72 6.43
CA ASN A 170 14.09 7.41 5.49
C ASN A 170 13.99 5.92 5.14
N PRO A 171 13.69 5.04 6.10
CA PRO A 171 13.45 3.63 5.78
C PRO A 171 12.19 3.51 4.90
N HIS A 172 12.19 2.62 3.92
CA HIS A 172 11.09 2.43 2.97
C HIS A 172 11.16 1.05 2.32
N HIS A 173 10.20 0.73 1.43
CA HIS A 173 10.05 -0.58 0.79
C HIS A 173 9.95 -1.72 1.82
N PHE A 174 9.09 -1.52 2.82
CA PHE A 174 9.03 -2.35 4.03
C PHE A 174 8.52 -3.78 3.79
N TYR A 175 7.68 -3.95 2.77
CA TYR A 175 6.95 -5.18 2.54
C TYR A 175 7.56 -6.01 1.42
N ASP A 176 7.24 -7.30 1.47
CA ASP A 176 7.57 -8.32 0.50
C ASP A 176 6.37 -9.26 0.33
N GLU A 177 6.35 -10.05 -0.75
CA GLU A 177 5.34 -11.06 -1.01
C GLU A 177 5.91 -12.48 -1.07
N THR A 178 5.25 -13.42 -0.39
CA THR A 178 5.57 -14.85 -0.50
C THR A 178 4.34 -15.63 -0.95
N ARG A 179 4.58 -16.74 -1.66
CA ARG A 179 3.54 -17.56 -2.28
C ARG A 179 3.64 -19.03 -1.91
N THR A 180 2.49 -19.69 -1.74
CA THR A 180 2.45 -21.09 -1.31
C THR A 180 1.19 -21.82 -1.76
N MET A 181 1.34 -23.09 -2.16
CA MET A 181 0.21 -23.97 -2.50
C MET A 181 -0.31 -24.76 -1.30
N PHE A 182 -1.61 -24.97 -1.20
CA PHE A 182 -2.23 -25.75 -0.12
C PHE A 182 -2.11 -27.27 -0.32
N GLY A 183 -1.76 -27.74 -1.53
CA GLY A 183 -1.70 -29.16 -1.88
C GLY A 183 -3.06 -29.80 -2.16
N SER A 184 -4.15 -29.05 -1.98
CA SER A 184 -5.51 -29.42 -2.37
C SER A 184 -6.33 -28.16 -2.66
N THR A 185 -7.45 -28.30 -3.38
CA THR A 185 -8.40 -27.20 -3.57
C THR A 185 -9.31 -27.09 -2.35
N LEU A 186 -9.23 -25.95 -1.67
CA LEU A 186 -10.09 -25.57 -0.56
C LEU A 186 -11.36 -24.92 -1.12
N ALA A 187 -12.49 -25.16 -0.46
CA ALA A 187 -13.78 -24.57 -0.85
C ALA A 187 -13.94 -23.15 -0.30
N ALA A 188 -14.82 -22.35 -0.92
CA ALA A 188 -15.28 -21.10 -0.32
C ALA A 188 -15.84 -21.35 1.10
N GLY A 189 -15.66 -20.39 2.00
CA GLY A 189 -15.98 -20.51 3.42
C GLY A 189 -14.88 -21.14 4.29
N THR A 190 -13.86 -21.78 3.68
CA THR A 190 -12.71 -22.31 4.42
C THR A 190 -11.95 -21.17 5.11
N LYS A 191 -11.55 -21.40 6.38
CA LYS A 191 -10.71 -20.47 7.14
C LYS A 191 -9.25 -20.74 6.86
N VAL A 192 -8.53 -19.72 6.38
CA VAL A 192 -7.08 -19.77 6.12
C VAL A 192 -6.40 -18.79 7.05
N ARG A 193 -5.58 -19.29 7.96
CA ARG A 193 -4.96 -18.49 9.03
C ARG A 193 -3.44 -18.48 8.90
N LEU A 194 -2.86 -17.29 8.97
CA LEU A 194 -1.43 -17.07 9.21
C LEU A 194 -1.23 -16.79 10.70
N GLN A 195 -0.46 -17.63 11.40
CA GLN A 195 -0.28 -17.53 12.84
C GLN A 195 1.19 -17.51 13.24
N VAL A 196 1.55 -16.61 14.16
CA VAL A 196 2.89 -16.56 14.76
C VAL A 196 3.04 -17.72 15.74
N THR A 197 4.08 -18.53 15.58
CA THR A 197 4.41 -19.61 16.52
C THR A 197 5.47 -19.21 17.53
N SER A 198 6.36 -18.30 17.14
CA SER A 198 7.47 -17.81 17.96
C SER A 198 7.97 -16.47 17.42
N THR A 199 8.37 -15.57 18.31
CA THR A 199 9.01 -14.29 17.97
C THR A 199 10.52 -14.32 18.14
N ALA A 200 11.11 -15.51 18.27
CA ALA A 200 12.56 -15.66 18.42
C ALA A 200 13.34 -15.25 17.16
N ALA A 201 12.78 -15.46 15.97
CA ALA A 201 13.43 -15.16 14.69
C ALA A 201 13.13 -13.72 14.21
N SER A 202 11.91 -13.24 14.47
CA SER A 202 11.49 -11.87 14.20
C SER A 202 10.62 -11.38 15.36
N PRO A 203 10.84 -10.16 15.87
CA PRO A 203 10.03 -9.63 16.97
C PRO A 203 8.59 -9.31 16.54
N THR A 204 8.36 -8.99 15.26
CA THR A 204 7.03 -8.70 14.71
C THR A 204 6.85 -9.28 13.32
N PHE A 205 5.58 -9.47 12.93
CA PHE A 205 5.12 -9.89 11.62
C PHE A 205 3.92 -9.03 11.24
N THR A 206 4.07 -8.16 10.24
CA THR A 206 2.95 -7.35 9.76
C THR A 206 2.37 -7.98 8.50
N ILE A 207 1.08 -8.27 8.51
CA ILE A 207 0.34 -8.84 7.38
C ILE A 207 -0.52 -7.74 6.77
N ASP A 208 -0.32 -7.50 5.48
CA ASP A 208 -1.04 -6.49 4.70
C ASP A 208 -2.28 -7.09 4.03
N LEU A 209 -2.08 -8.10 3.19
CA LEU A 209 -3.15 -8.73 2.42
C LEU A 209 -2.85 -10.18 2.05
N ALA A 210 -3.86 -10.87 1.52
CA ALA A 210 -3.71 -12.19 0.90
C ALA A 210 -4.51 -12.32 -0.40
N ASP A 211 -3.83 -12.82 -1.43
CA ASP A 211 -4.38 -13.15 -2.75
C ASP A 211 -4.60 -14.67 -2.86
N PHE A 212 -5.86 -15.10 -2.97
CA PHE A 212 -6.23 -16.52 -3.07
C PHE A 212 -6.54 -16.93 -4.50
N GLU A 213 -5.82 -17.94 -5.02
CA GLU A 213 -5.90 -18.38 -6.41
C GLU A 213 -6.30 -19.84 -6.54
N GLN A 214 -7.13 -20.15 -7.54
CA GLN A 214 -7.32 -21.50 -8.03
C GLN A 214 -6.38 -21.77 -9.21
N VAL A 215 -5.15 -22.15 -8.90
CA VAL A 215 -4.10 -22.45 -9.87
C VAL A 215 -4.47 -23.69 -10.68
N ALA A 216 -4.40 -23.60 -12.00
CA ALA A 216 -4.62 -24.73 -12.91
C ALA A 216 -3.53 -25.81 -12.74
N ALA A 217 -3.81 -27.03 -13.19
CA ALA A 217 -2.80 -28.09 -13.27
C ALA A 217 -1.60 -27.66 -14.16
N PRO A 218 -0.39 -28.19 -13.91
CA PRO A 218 0.78 -27.83 -14.70
C PRO A 218 0.58 -28.17 -16.19
N ILE A 219 0.97 -27.25 -17.06
CA ILE A 219 0.91 -27.42 -18.52
C ILE A 219 1.93 -28.49 -18.91
N GLY A 220 1.52 -29.51 -19.67
CA GLY A 220 2.41 -30.54 -20.17
C GLY A 220 3.29 -30.09 -21.34
N LYS A 221 4.42 -30.78 -21.57
CA LYS A 221 5.32 -30.50 -22.70
C LYS A 221 4.57 -30.54 -24.05
N PRO A 222 4.59 -29.47 -24.86
CA PRO A 222 4.02 -29.50 -26.20
C PRO A 222 4.69 -30.55 -27.10
N SER A 223 3.91 -31.17 -28.00
CA SER A 223 4.44 -32.15 -28.95
C SER A 223 5.54 -31.54 -29.82
N GLY A 224 6.71 -32.18 -29.87
CA GLY A 224 7.85 -31.74 -30.67
C GLY A 224 8.70 -30.62 -30.05
N ALA A 225 8.34 -30.12 -28.87
CA ALA A 225 9.16 -29.16 -28.12
C ALA A 225 10.44 -29.81 -27.56
N LEU A 226 11.50 -29.01 -27.48
CA LEU A 226 12.76 -29.37 -26.82
C LEU A 226 12.63 -29.13 -25.31
N ASP A 227 13.03 -30.10 -24.50
CA ASP A 227 12.93 -30.03 -23.04
C ASP A 227 14.28 -29.68 -22.41
N VAL A 228 14.33 -28.60 -21.63
CA VAL A 228 15.59 -28.15 -21.00
C VAL A 228 16.20 -29.20 -20.06
N VAL A 229 15.39 -30.09 -19.48
CA VAL A 229 15.86 -31.16 -18.60
C VAL A 229 16.19 -32.42 -19.40
N SER A 230 15.20 -33.01 -20.10
CA SER A 230 15.42 -34.33 -20.72
C SER A 230 16.40 -34.29 -21.89
N ASP A 231 16.47 -33.16 -22.60
CA ASP A 231 17.26 -33.06 -23.84
C ASP A 231 18.59 -32.32 -23.62
N PHE A 232 18.66 -31.42 -22.62
CA PHE A 232 19.84 -30.57 -22.37
C PHE A 232 20.47 -30.72 -20.97
N GLY A 233 19.77 -31.36 -20.03
CA GLY A 233 20.30 -31.66 -18.69
C GLY A 233 20.36 -30.47 -17.74
N ALA A 234 19.44 -29.51 -17.87
CA ALA A 234 19.21 -28.50 -16.83
C ALA A 234 18.75 -29.18 -15.53
N ASP A 235 19.11 -28.60 -14.38
CA ASP A 235 18.79 -29.13 -13.06
C ASP A 235 17.50 -28.51 -12.51
N PRO A 236 16.38 -29.28 -12.42
CA PRO A 236 15.10 -28.77 -11.93
C PRO A 236 15.03 -28.63 -10.40
N SER A 237 16.07 -29.02 -9.67
CA SER A 237 16.14 -28.83 -8.21
C SER A 237 16.68 -27.45 -7.81
N GLY A 238 17.36 -26.75 -8.72
CA GLY A 238 17.97 -25.45 -8.48
C GLY A 238 19.33 -25.51 -7.78
N ALA A 239 19.89 -26.71 -7.57
CA ALA A 239 21.19 -26.86 -6.92
C ALA A 239 22.35 -26.44 -7.85
N ALA A 240 22.37 -26.99 -9.06
CA ALA A 240 23.36 -26.70 -10.09
C ALA A 240 22.93 -25.53 -11.00
N ASP A 241 23.91 -24.79 -11.51
CA ASP A 241 23.66 -23.74 -12.51
C ASP A 241 23.19 -24.37 -13.83
N SER A 242 22.06 -23.87 -14.33
CA SER A 242 21.40 -24.32 -15.54
C SER A 242 21.51 -23.31 -16.69
N THR A 243 22.18 -22.16 -16.51
CA THR A 243 22.29 -21.11 -17.54
C THR A 243 22.73 -21.66 -18.89
N ALA A 244 23.88 -22.35 -18.94
CA ALA A 244 24.41 -22.87 -20.20
C ALA A 244 23.52 -23.95 -20.84
N LYS A 245 22.79 -24.72 -20.02
CA LYS A 245 21.90 -25.79 -20.50
C LYS A 245 20.64 -25.22 -21.12
N ILE A 246 20.04 -24.24 -20.45
CA ILE A 246 18.85 -23.54 -20.95
C ILE A 246 19.21 -22.73 -22.19
N GLN A 247 20.36 -22.04 -22.22
CA GLN A 247 20.81 -21.32 -23.42
C GLN A 247 21.00 -22.27 -24.61
N ALA A 248 21.62 -23.43 -24.42
CA ALA A 248 21.78 -24.42 -25.48
C ALA A 248 20.43 -24.91 -26.03
N ALA A 249 19.42 -25.07 -25.16
CA ALA A 249 18.07 -25.43 -25.57
C ALA A 249 17.41 -24.32 -26.41
N VAL A 250 17.56 -23.06 -25.97
CA VAL A 250 17.09 -21.86 -26.70
C VAL A 250 17.72 -21.77 -28.09
N ASP A 251 19.04 -21.94 -28.19
CA ASP A 251 19.77 -21.88 -29.46
C ASP A 251 19.34 -23.01 -30.42
N ALA A 252 19.13 -24.22 -29.88
CA ALA A 252 18.62 -25.36 -30.63
C ALA A 252 17.17 -25.15 -31.08
N GLY A 253 16.31 -24.60 -30.21
CA GLY A 253 14.91 -24.28 -30.50
C GLY A 253 14.81 -23.28 -31.66
N ARG A 254 15.59 -22.20 -31.59
CA ARG A 254 15.73 -21.25 -32.69
C ARG A 254 16.16 -21.94 -33.99
N THR A 255 17.25 -22.71 -33.95
CA THR A 255 17.86 -23.31 -35.15
C THR A 255 16.93 -24.33 -35.80
N GLN A 256 16.16 -25.08 -35.01
CA GLN A 256 15.24 -26.12 -35.48
C GLN A 256 13.82 -25.59 -35.74
N GLY A 257 13.51 -24.34 -35.39
CA GLY A 257 12.14 -23.82 -35.43
C GLY A 257 11.20 -24.52 -34.44
N LYS A 258 11.72 -24.93 -33.28
CA LYS A 258 10.96 -25.64 -32.23
C LYS A 258 10.81 -24.79 -30.97
N GLU A 259 9.70 -25.01 -30.28
CA GLU A 259 9.47 -24.47 -28.94
C GLU A 259 10.42 -25.14 -27.92
N VAL A 260 10.85 -24.37 -26.93
CA VAL A 260 11.63 -24.82 -25.78
C VAL A 260 10.74 -24.84 -24.56
N TYR A 261 10.71 -25.97 -23.87
CA TYR A 261 9.86 -26.24 -22.73
C TYR A 261 10.69 -26.34 -21.44
N ILE A 262 10.29 -25.57 -20.44
CA ILE A 262 10.79 -25.61 -19.07
C ILE A 262 9.77 -26.42 -18.25
N PRO A 263 10.09 -27.65 -17.82
CA PRO A 263 9.16 -28.43 -17.01
C PRO A 263 8.99 -27.83 -15.62
N GLN A 264 8.13 -28.44 -14.79
CA GLN A 264 8.04 -28.10 -13.38
C GLN A 264 9.42 -28.26 -12.71
N GLY A 265 9.82 -27.26 -11.94
CA GLY A 265 11.11 -27.23 -11.27
C GLY A 265 11.54 -25.80 -10.93
N THR A 266 12.61 -25.71 -10.14
CA THR A 266 13.34 -24.47 -9.91
C THR A 266 14.70 -24.61 -10.58
N PHE A 267 15.09 -23.64 -11.39
CA PHE A 267 16.29 -23.69 -12.21
C PHE A 267 17.17 -22.51 -11.84
N LYS A 268 18.37 -22.79 -11.32
CA LYS A 268 19.35 -21.74 -11.03
C LYS A 268 19.94 -21.23 -12.35
N VAL A 269 19.92 -19.92 -12.53
CA VAL A 269 20.41 -19.19 -13.68
C VAL A 269 21.25 -18.02 -13.15
N GLN A 270 22.50 -17.97 -13.54
CA GLN A 270 23.50 -17.02 -13.04
C GLN A 270 23.90 -15.96 -14.08
N ASP A 271 23.31 -15.96 -15.27
CA ASP A 271 23.50 -14.96 -16.32
C ASP A 271 22.30 -15.01 -17.27
N HIS A 272 22.15 -14.01 -18.14
CA HIS A 272 20.97 -13.87 -18.99
C HIS A 272 20.83 -15.04 -19.98
N ILE A 273 19.60 -15.51 -20.16
CA ILE A 273 19.21 -16.37 -21.27
C ILE A 273 18.85 -15.46 -22.45
N VAL A 274 19.65 -15.49 -23.51
CA VAL A 274 19.46 -14.66 -24.70
C VAL A 274 18.55 -15.37 -25.71
N VAL A 275 17.41 -14.74 -26.04
CA VAL A 275 16.35 -15.30 -26.89
C VAL A 275 16.20 -14.52 -28.20
N ASP A 276 15.94 -15.21 -29.30
CA ASP A 276 15.62 -14.62 -30.61
C ASP A 276 15.00 -15.70 -31.52
N LYS A 277 13.86 -15.42 -32.15
CA LYS A 277 13.09 -16.32 -33.03
C LYS A 277 12.78 -17.67 -32.37
N VAL A 278 12.32 -17.64 -31.12
CA VAL A 278 12.08 -18.84 -30.32
C VAL A 278 10.87 -18.63 -29.41
N THR A 279 10.15 -19.72 -29.12
CA THR A 279 9.19 -19.76 -28.02
C THR A 279 9.83 -20.47 -26.83
N LEU A 280 9.82 -19.82 -25.66
CA LEU A 280 10.20 -20.40 -24.37
C LEU A 280 8.95 -20.47 -23.49
N ARG A 281 8.53 -21.69 -23.16
CA ARG A 281 7.31 -21.95 -22.38
C ARG A 281 7.61 -22.73 -21.11
N GLY A 282 6.99 -22.36 -19.99
CA GLY A 282 6.98 -23.19 -18.78
C GLY A 282 5.71 -24.01 -18.57
N ALA A 283 5.66 -24.73 -17.45
CA ALA A 283 4.50 -25.50 -17.00
C ALA A 283 3.43 -24.63 -16.28
N GLY A 284 3.63 -23.32 -16.21
CA GLY A 284 2.85 -22.34 -15.45
C GLY A 284 3.73 -21.57 -14.45
N PRO A 285 3.42 -20.29 -14.13
CA PRO A 285 4.27 -19.47 -13.25
C PRO A 285 4.44 -19.98 -11.82
N TRP A 286 3.53 -20.84 -11.38
CA TRP A 286 3.60 -21.51 -10.09
C TRP A 286 4.48 -22.78 -10.10
N TYR A 287 4.86 -23.29 -11.28
CA TYR A 287 5.49 -24.60 -11.45
C TYR A 287 6.92 -24.52 -12.01
N SER A 288 7.16 -23.63 -12.98
CA SER A 288 8.47 -23.46 -13.62
C SER A 288 9.09 -22.14 -13.18
N VAL A 289 10.17 -22.22 -12.39
CA VAL A 289 10.81 -21.04 -11.79
C VAL A 289 12.26 -20.95 -12.26
N LEU A 290 12.62 -19.87 -12.94
CA LEU A 290 14.00 -19.46 -13.14
C LEU A 290 14.39 -18.56 -11.96
N THR A 291 15.54 -18.82 -11.34
CA THR A 291 16.01 -18.04 -10.19
C THR A 291 17.52 -17.93 -10.15
N GLY A 292 18.06 -17.02 -9.35
CA GLY A 292 19.46 -17.01 -8.99
C GLY A 292 20.19 -15.72 -9.29
N ARG A 293 21.34 -15.60 -8.66
CA ARG A 293 22.33 -14.54 -8.86
C ARG A 293 23.71 -15.18 -8.96
N HIS A 294 24.58 -14.58 -9.74
CA HIS A 294 25.96 -15.05 -9.81
C HIS A 294 26.66 -14.83 -8.46
N PRO A 295 27.48 -15.78 -7.97
CA PRO A 295 27.97 -15.77 -6.58
C PRO A 295 29.00 -14.67 -6.27
N THR A 296 29.62 -14.06 -7.28
CA THR A 296 30.71 -13.08 -7.10
C THR A 296 30.56 -11.83 -7.96
N ASP A 297 30.15 -11.99 -9.22
CA ASP A 297 29.76 -10.88 -10.11
C ASP A 297 28.34 -10.38 -9.83
N ARG A 298 28.22 -9.21 -9.21
CA ARG A 298 26.92 -8.62 -8.84
C ARG A 298 26.05 -8.26 -10.05
N SER A 299 26.66 -8.02 -11.20
CA SER A 299 26.00 -7.54 -12.43
C SER A 299 25.31 -8.65 -13.23
N LYS A 300 25.41 -9.89 -12.74
CA LYS A 300 24.88 -11.08 -13.38
C LYS A 300 23.87 -11.79 -12.49
N ALA A 301 22.66 -11.96 -13.02
CA ALA A 301 21.57 -12.65 -12.36
C ALA A 301 20.68 -13.36 -13.38
N VAL A 302 19.66 -14.06 -12.89
CA VAL A 302 18.60 -14.58 -13.75
C VAL A 302 17.94 -13.44 -14.53
N GLY A 303 17.74 -13.67 -15.83
CA GLY A 303 16.99 -12.80 -16.72
C GLY A 303 16.81 -13.44 -18.09
N VAL A 304 15.75 -13.10 -18.81
CA VAL A 304 15.52 -13.54 -20.19
C VAL A 304 15.52 -12.33 -21.12
N TYR A 305 16.56 -12.24 -21.96
CA TYR A 305 16.89 -11.01 -22.69
C TYR A 305 16.78 -11.23 -24.20
N GLY A 306 16.23 -10.24 -24.89
CA GLY A 306 16.54 -10.05 -26.30
C GLY A 306 18.00 -9.64 -26.48
N LYS A 307 18.53 -9.76 -27.69
CA LYS A 307 19.78 -9.10 -28.05
C LYS A 307 19.59 -7.60 -27.93
N TYR A 308 20.64 -6.89 -27.52
CA TYR A 308 20.62 -5.43 -27.57
C TYR A 308 20.42 -4.93 -29.00
N ALA A 309 19.77 -3.78 -29.19
CA ALA A 309 19.51 -3.22 -30.51
C ALA A 309 20.79 -3.02 -31.34
N ALA A 310 21.88 -2.59 -30.69
CA ALA A 310 23.21 -2.45 -31.32
C ALA A 310 23.79 -3.78 -31.85
N GLN A 311 23.30 -4.92 -31.37
CA GLN A 311 23.67 -6.28 -31.81
C GLN A 311 22.66 -6.85 -32.83
N GLY A 312 21.79 -6.00 -33.39
CA GLY A 312 20.76 -6.34 -34.36
C GLY A 312 19.37 -6.60 -33.76
N GLY A 313 19.25 -6.58 -32.43
CA GLY A 313 18.00 -6.88 -31.73
C GLY A 313 17.50 -8.32 -31.91
N SER A 314 16.51 -8.69 -31.11
CA SER A 314 15.77 -9.94 -31.27
C SER A 314 14.42 -9.71 -31.93
N SER A 315 13.84 -10.77 -32.48
CA SER A 315 12.50 -10.74 -33.07
C SER A 315 11.74 -12.06 -32.92
N ASN A 316 10.41 -12.03 -32.99
CA ASN A 316 9.57 -13.22 -33.00
C ASN A 316 9.83 -14.14 -31.80
N VAL A 317 9.96 -13.54 -30.62
CA VAL A 317 10.11 -14.24 -29.34
C VAL A 317 8.76 -14.39 -28.68
N SER A 318 8.47 -15.56 -28.10
CA SER A 318 7.32 -15.76 -27.22
C SER A 318 7.81 -16.35 -25.90
N LEU A 319 7.63 -15.61 -24.80
CA LEU A 319 7.93 -16.03 -23.44
C LEU A 319 6.61 -16.24 -22.70
N LYS A 320 6.38 -17.42 -22.12
CA LYS A 320 5.11 -17.67 -21.44
C LYS A 320 5.10 -18.77 -20.38
N ASP A 321 4.21 -18.63 -19.42
CA ASP A 321 3.86 -19.66 -18.44
C ASP A 321 5.02 -20.08 -17.52
N PHE A 322 5.87 -19.15 -17.08
CA PHE A 322 6.92 -19.41 -16.08
C PHE A 322 7.12 -18.22 -15.15
N ALA A 323 7.95 -18.39 -14.12
CA ALA A 323 8.37 -17.33 -13.22
C ALA A 323 9.87 -17.03 -13.36
N ILE A 324 10.22 -15.77 -13.18
CA ILE A 324 11.57 -15.27 -12.97
C ILE A 324 11.59 -14.64 -11.57
N ILE A 325 12.31 -15.26 -10.64
CA ILE A 325 12.43 -14.79 -9.26
C ILE A 325 13.91 -14.56 -8.96
N GLY A 326 14.31 -13.30 -8.90
CA GLY A 326 15.70 -12.91 -8.69
C GLY A 326 16.19 -13.04 -7.26
N ASP A 327 17.40 -12.54 -7.01
CA ASP A 327 17.99 -12.37 -5.68
C ASP A 327 18.67 -11.00 -5.59
N ILE A 328 17.94 -9.97 -6.04
CA ILE A 328 18.37 -8.56 -6.03
C ILE A 328 17.84 -7.91 -4.76
N ARG A 329 18.73 -7.27 -4.00
CA ARG A 329 18.46 -6.75 -2.64
C ARG A 329 18.85 -5.29 -2.52
N GLU A 330 19.13 -4.66 -3.64
CA GLU A 330 19.67 -3.33 -3.76
C GLU A 330 19.32 -2.77 -5.14
N ARG A 331 19.25 -1.44 -5.24
CA ARG A 331 19.15 -0.77 -6.54
C ARG A 331 20.52 -0.26 -6.96
N GLU A 332 21.13 -0.94 -7.94
CA GLU A 332 22.30 -0.44 -8.67
C GLU A 332 21.91 -0.21 -10.13
N ASP A 333 21.83 1.06 -10.54
CA ASP A 333 21.27 1.41 -11.84
C ASP A 333 22.11 0.90 -13.02
N ASN A 334 23.44 0.76 -12.83
CA ASN A 334 24.35 0.29 -13.87
C ASN A 334 24.25 -1.22 -14.14
N ASP A 335 23.71 -1.99 -13.19
CA ASP A 335 23.62 -3.44 -13.32
C ASP A 335 22.37 -3.81 -14.12
N GLN A 336 22.54 -4.63 -15.16
CA GLN A 336 21.46 -5.10 -16.03
C GLN A 336 20.78 -6.36 -15.46
N VAL A 337 20.36 -6.33 -14.20
CA VAL A 337 19.78 -7.50 -13.49
C VAL A 337 18.25 -7.46 -13.43
N ASN A 338 17.63 -7.29 -14.60
CA ASN A 338 16.17 -7.22 -14.76
C ASN A 338 15.59 -8.62 -15.08
N ALA A 339 14.30 -8.83 -14.88
CA ALA A 339 13.70 -10.11 -15.29
C ALA A 339 13.66 -10.23 -16.82
N ILE A 340 13.28 -9.17 -17.52
CA ILE A 340 13.28 -9.08 -19.00
C ILE A 340 14.08 -7.86 -19.46
N GLY A 341 14.83 -7.98 -20.55
CA GLY A 341 15.51 -6.84 -21.15
C GLY A 341 15.99 -7.02 -22.59
N GLY A 342 16.78 -6.06 -23.08
CA GLY A 342 17.22 -5.97 -24.47
C GLY A 342 16.12 -5.51 -25.44
N ALA A 343 16.33 -5.72 -26.74
CA ALA A 343 15.37 -5.32 -27.79
C ALA A 343 14.66 -6.55 -28.38
N MET A 344 13.32 -6.53 -28.43
CA MET A 344 12.52 -7.67 -28.93
C MET A 344 11.34 -7.22 -29.80
N SER A 345 11.53 -7.14 -31.12
CA SER A 345 10.45 -6.76 -32.03
C SER A 345 9.49 -7.93 -32.32
N ASN A 346 8.22 -7.65 -32.60
CA ASN A 346 7.20 -8.67 -32.91
C ASN A 346 7.17 -9.82 -31.90
N SER A 347 7.24 -9.47 -30.61
CA SER A 347 7.48 -10.44 -29.54
C SER A 347 6.47 -10.27 -28.40
N VAL A 348 6.24 -11.35 -27.65
CA VAL A 348 5.24 -11.38 -26.59
C VAL A 348 5.78 -12.03 -25.32
N VAL A 349 5.51 -11.41 -24.18
CA VAL A 349 5.61 -11.97 -22.83
C VAL A 349 4.19 -12.17 -22.32
N ASP A 350 3.81 -13.39 -21.97
CA ASP A 350 2.43 -13.75 -21.64
C ASP A 350 2.37 -14.67 -20.42
N ASN A 351 1.64 -14.29 -19.38
CA ASN A 351 1.51 -15.08 -18.16
C ASN A 351 2.88 -15.43 -17.55
N VAL A 352 3.70 -14.40 -17.30
CA VAL A 352 4.99 -14.52 -16.60
C VAL A 352 4.91 -13.82 -15.25
N TRP A 353 5.45 -14.48 -14.22
CA TRP A 353 5.63 -13.90 -12.88
C TRP A 353 7.06 -13.37 -12.75
N MET A 354 7.24 -12.11 -12.36
CA MET A 354 8.54 -11.44 -12.22
C MET A 354 8.65 -10.85 -10.82
N GLN A 355 9.70 -11.19 -10.09
CA GLN A 355 9.88 -10.79 -8.69
C GLN A 355 11.35 -10.71 -8.29
N HIS A 356 11.70 -9.79 -7.37
CA HIS A 356 13.05 -9.65 -6.78
C HIS A 356 14.16 -9.44 -7.82
N THR A 357 13.84 -8.69 -8.87
CA THR A 357 14.80 -8.18 -9.86
C THR A 357 14.91 -6.67 -9.76
N LYS A 358 15.86 -6.05 -10.47
CA LYS A 358 15.93 -4.58 -10.47
C LYS A 358 14.67 -3.99 -11.10
N CYS A 359 14.40 -4.38 -12.35
CA CYS A 359 13.16 -4.07 -13.04
C CYS A 359 12.46 -5.36 -13.49
N GLY A 360 11.13 -5.31 -13.61
CA GLY A 360 10.39 -6.40 -14.25
C GLY A 360 10.76 -6.50 -15.74
N ALA A 361 10.70 -5.37 -16.46
CA ALA A 361 11.20 -5.29 -17.82
C ALA A 361 11.86 -3.94 -18.12
N TRP A 362 13.13 -3.93 -18.50
CA TRP A 362 13.82 -2.74 -19.02
C TRP A 362 14.12 -2.95 -20.50
N MET A 363 13.28 -2.37 -21.36
CA MET A 363 13.32 -2.63 -22.80
C MET A 363 14.12 -1.56 -23.50
N ASP A 364 15.41 -1.82 -23.73
CA ASP A 364 16.31 -0.95 -24.50
C ASP A 364 16.10 -1.16 -26.00
N GLY A 365 15.30 -0.29 -26.62
CA GLY A 365 15.06 -0.29 -28.05
C GLY A 365 16.27 0.21 -28.88
N PRO A 366 16.06 0.59 -30.16
CA PRO A 366 14.77 0.65 -30.83
C PRO A 366 14.17 -0.74 -31.08
N MET A 367 12.87 -0.86 -30.91
CA MET A 367 12.11 -2.09 -31.15
C MET A 367 10.65 -1.77 -31.45
N ASP A 368 9.96 -2.70 -32.10
CA ASP A 368 8.60 -2.49 -32.58
C ASP A 368 7.67 -3.67 -32.29
N ASN A 369 6.42 -3.39 -31.95
CA ASN A 369 5.37 -4.41 -31.79
C ASN A 369 5.72 -5.47 -30.73
N PHE A 370 6.10 -5.01 -29.53
CA PHE A 370 6.30 -5.85 -28.36
C PHE A 370 5.10 -5.80 -27.43
N THR A 371 4.75 -6.93 -26.82
CA THR A 371 3.62 -6.99 -25.88
C THR A 371 3.99 -7.72 -24.59
N ILE A 372 3.71 -7.13 -23.43
CA ILE A 372 3.61 -7.83 -22.15
C ILE A 372 2.14 -7.95 -21.78
N ARG A 373 1.68 -9.16 -21.45
CA ARG A 373 0.30 -9.40 -21.03
C ARG A 373 0.09 -10.48 -20.00
N ASN A 374 -1.03 -10.42 -19.30
CA ASN A 374 -1.49 -11.44 -18.33
C ASN A 374 -0.45 -11.75 -17.23
N SER A 375 0.47 -10.83 -16.98
CA SER A 375 1.69 -11.06 -16.20
C SER A 375 1.58 -10.42 -14.82
N ARG A 376 2.46 -10.83 -13.90
CA ARG A 376 2.55 -10.31 -12.53
C ARG A 376 3.97 -9.81 -12.30
N ILE A 377 4.11 -8.56 -11.88
CA ILE A 377 5.40 -7.93 -11.58
C ILE A 377 5.34 -7.42 -10.15
N LEU A 378 6.14 -8.00 -9.27
CA LEU A 378 6.06 -7.79 -7.83
C LEU A 378 7.45 -7.45 -7.30
N ASP A 379 7.53 -6.64 -6.25
CA ASP A 379 8.73 -6.47 -5.42
C ASP A 379 10.01 -6.21 -6.24
N GLN A 380 9.96 -5.14 -7.04
CA GLN A 380 11.08 -4.70 -7.88
C GLN A 380 11.86 -3.61 -7.17
N THR A 381 13.18 -3.57 -7.29
CA THR A 381 13.97 -2.51 -6.62
C THR A 381 13.91 -1.17 -7.38
N ALA A 382 13.41 -1.17 -8.62
CA ALA A 382 13.16 -0.01 -9.47
C ALA A 382 11.84 -0.21 -10.24
N ASP A 383 11.79 0.12 -11.53
CA ASP A 383 10.57 0.12 -12.35
C ASP A 383 9.92 -1.27 -12.49
N GLY A 384 8.59 -1.29 -12.63
CA GLY A 384 7.91 -2.51 -13.09
C GLY A 384 8.22 -2.78 -14.56
N VAL A 385 7.92 -1.84 -15.44
CA VAL A 385 8.29 -1.88 -16.86
C VAL A 385 8.77 -0.50 -17.31
N ASN A 386 9.87 -0.43 -18.04
CA ASN A 386 10.29 0.76 -18.76
C ASN A 386 10.45 0.47 -20.26
N PHE A 387 9.68 1.15 -21.09
CA PHE A 387 9.93 1.25 -22.53
C PHE A 387 10.95 2.36 -22.77
N HIS A 388 12.22 1.95 -22.84
CA HIS A 388 13.35 2.86 -22.94
C HIS A 388 13.85 2.95 -24.38
N TYR A 389 14.05 4.17 -24.88
CA TYR A 389 14.80 4.43 -26.11
C TYR A 389 14.18 3.81 -27.40
N GLY A 390 13.26 4.53 -28.05
CA GLY A 390 12.79 4.17 -29.40
C GLY A 390 11.90 2.92 -29.48
N VAL A 391 11.09 2.66 -28.46
CA VAL A 391 10.09 1.59 -28.46
C VAL A 391 8.83 2.07 -29.19
N THR A 392 8.33 1.32 -30.17
CA THR A 392 7.16 1.70 -30.96
C THR A 392 6.09 0.62 -31.06
N ASN A 393 4.84 1.05 -31.25
CA ASN A 393 3.65 0.19 -31.40
C ASN A 393 3.55 -0.95 -30.36
N SER A 394 4.08 -0.72 -29.15
CA SER A 394 4.24 -1.75 -28.13
C SER A 394 3.24 -1.57 -27.00
N THR A 395 2.88 -2.65 -26.33
CA THR A 395 1.77 -2.66 -25.37
C THR A 395 2.16 -3.38 -24.06
N VAL A 396 1.78 -2.81 -22.92
CA VAL A 396 1.65 -3.57 -21.66
C VAL A 396 0.17 -3.61 -21.31
N THR A 397 -0.40 -4.81 -21.19
CA THR A 397 -1.84 -4.93 -20.94
C THR A 397 -2.23 -6.09 -20.05
N ASN A 398 -3.33 -5.96 -19.30
CA ASN A 398 -3.79 -7.01 -18.39
C ASN A 398 -2.67 -7.50 -17.45
N THR A 399 -1.84 -6.57 -16.97
CA THR A 399 -0.67 -6.87 -16.15
C THR A 399 -0.88 -6.29 -14.75
N PHE A 400 -0.60 -7.12 -13.75
CA PHE A 400 -0.69 -6.77 -12.35
C PHE A 400 0.70 -6.38 -11.84
N VAL A 401 0.84 -5.19 -11.26
CA VAL A 401 2.10 -4.64 -10.76
C VAL A 401 1.89 -4.18 -9.31
N ARG A 402 2.71 -4.66 -8.38
CA ARG A 402 2.66 -4.23 -6.96
C ARG A 402 4.09 -4.04 -6.42
N ASN A 403 4.29 -3.03 -5.57
CA ASN A 403 5.51 -2.86 -4.77
C ASN A 403 6.79 -2.63 -5.60
N THR A 404 6.77 -1.69 -6.55
CA THR A 404 7.95 -1.32 -7.34
C THR A 404 8.75 -0.23 -6.64
N GLY A 405 10.08 -0.25 -6.75
CA GLY A 405 10.98 0.73 -6.15
C GLY A 405 11.14 2.03 -6.94
N ASP A 406 10.45 2.15 -8.08
CA ASP A 406 10.31 3.34 -8.91
C ASP A 406 8.98 3.24 -9.69
N ASP A 407 8.87 3.95 -10.81
CA ASP A 407 7.73 3.97 -11.72
C ASP A 407 7.17 2.57 -12.00
N GLY A 408 5.88 2.36 -11.71
CA GLY A 408 5.25 1.06 -11.95
C GLY A 408 5.27 0.69 -13.43
N LEU A 409 4.83 1.59 -14.30
CA LEU A 409 4.95 1.48 -15.77
C LEU A 409 5.41 2.81 -16.36
N ALA A 410 6.59 2.81 -16.99
CA ALA A 410 7.21 3.98 -17.58
C ALA A 410 7.43 3.83 -19.10
N MET A 411 7.36 4.96 -19.78
CA MET A 411 7.92 5.12 -21.13
C MET A 411 8.91 6.27 -21.08
N TRP A 412 10.19 5.99 -21.30
CA TRP A 412 11.22 7.02 -21.41
C TRP A 412 11.75 7.13 -22.84
N ALA A 413 11.31 8.18 -23.54
CA ALA A 413 11.79 8.49 -24.88
C ALA A 413 13.18 9.15 -24.83
N GLU A 414 14.18 8.46 -24.28
CA GLU A 414 15.54 8.98 -24.22
C GLU A 414 16.13 9.06 -25.62
N ASN A 415 16.40 10.26 -26.14
CA ASN A 415 17.08 10.55 -27.41
C ASN A 415 16.43 10.00 -28.72
N VAL A 416 15.58 8.97 -28.63
CA VAL A 416 14.85 8.35 -29.74
C VAL A 416 13.37 8.23 -29.34
N PRO A 417 12.43 8.71 -30.16
CA PRO A 417 11.04 8.83 -29.75
C PRO A 417 10.36 7.48 -29.54
N ASN A 418 9.66 7.37 -28.42
CA ASN A 418 8.65 6.34 -28.23
C ASN A 418 7.36 6.75 -28.97
N VAL A 419 6.78 5.84 -29.77
CA VAL A 419 5.67 6.18 -30.68
C VAL A 419 4.58 5.12 -30.64
N LYS A 420 3.31 5.53 -30.43
CA LYS A 420 2.13 4.64 -30.48
C LYS A 420 2.16 3.49 -29.49
N ASN A 421 2.84 3.66 -28.36
CA ASN A 421 2.83 2.69 -27.29
C ASN A 421 1.56 2.81 -26.45
N LYS A 422 1.19 1.71 -25.80
CA LYS A 422 -0.06 1.61 -25.04
C LYS A 422 0.15 0.93 -23.70
N PHE A 423 -0.36 1.51 -22.63
CA PHE A 423 -0.55 0.84 -21.35
C PHE A 423 -2.05 0.73 -21.09
N THR A 424 -2.61 -0.49 -21.18
CA THR A 424 -4.06 -0.70 -21.11
C THR A 424 -4.49 -1.82 -20.17
N PHE A 425 -5.57 -1.66 -19.40
CA PHE A 425 -6.07 -2.72 -18.51
C PHE A 425 -5.02 -3.22 -17.50
N ASN A 426 -4.16 -2.34 -16.98
CA ASN A 426 -3.18 -2.73 -15.94
C ASN A 426 -3.66 -2.29 -14.56
N THR A 427 -3.32 -3.06 -13.53
CA THR A 427 -3.48 -2.64 -12.13
C THR A 427 -2.09 -2.43 -11.55
N VAL A 428 -1.77 -1.20 -11.15
CA VAL A 428 -0.47 -0.79 -10.63
C VAL A 428 -0.63 -0.21 -9.23
N ILE A 429 -0.04 -0.86 -8.23
CA ILE A 429 -0.29 -0.58 -6.82
C ILE A 429 1.06 -0.35 -6.10
N LEU A 430 1.10 0.63 -5.20
CA LEU A 430 2.24 0.84 -4.28
C LEU A 430 3.62 0.97 -4.96
N PRO A 431 3.81 1.82 -5.99
CA PRO A 431 5.16 2.25 -6.32
C PRO A 431 5.72 3.06 -5.14
N ILE A 432 6.85 2.62 -4.60
CA ILE A 432 7.51 3.22 -3.44
C ILE A 432 8.07 4.59 -3.78
N LEU A 433 8.61 4.76 -4.99
CA LEU A 433 9.09 6.03 -5.52
C LEU A 433 8.38 6.32 -6.85
N ALA A 434 8.21 7.61 -7.16
CA ALA A 434 7.72 8.10 -8.44
C ALA A 434 6.26 7.72 -8.70
N ASN A 435 5.92 7.21 -9.88
CA ASN A 435 4.55 7.18 -10.39
C ASN A 435 3.98 5.77 -10.52
N ASN A 436 2.66 5.63 -10.51
CA ASN A 436 2.06 4.37 -10.96
C ASN A 436 2.28 4.20 -12.47
N ILE A 437 1.89 5.18 -13.28
CA ILE A 437 2.09 5.16 -14.74
C ILE A 437 2.57 6.51 -15.24
N VAL A 438 3.63 6.50 -16.06
CA VAL A 438 4.22 7.71 -16.65
C VAL A 438 4.64 7.55 -18.11
N THR A 439 4.56 8.66 -18.85
CA THR A 439 5.33 8.84 -20.09
C THR A 439 6.19 10.09 -20.01
N TYR A 440 7.51 9.89 -20.12
CA TYR A 440 8.51 10.94 -20.30
C TYR A 440 8.73 11.13 -21.80
N GLY A 441 8.13 12.18 -22.34
CA GLY A 441 8.10 12.45 -23.77
C GLY A 441 7.14 11.52 -24.52
N GLY A 442 7.43 11.28 -25.79
CA GLY A 442 6.73 10.35 -26.67
C GLY A 442 5.64 10.96 -27.53
N LYS A 443 5.20 10.18 -28.52
CA LYS A 443 4.21 10.59 -29.53
C LYS A 443 3.09 9.59 -29.66
N ASP A 444 1.85 10.08 -29.71
CA ASP A 444 0.64 9.29 -29.95
C ASP A 444 0.42 8.17 -28.91
N ILE A 445 0.68 8.45 -27.62
CA ILE A 445 0.64 7.46 -26.52
C ILE A 445 -0.79 7.23 -26.01
N THR A 446 -1.11 5.99 -25.62
CA THR A 446 -2.39 5.63 -24.99
C THR A 446 -2.17 5.03 -23.60
N ILE A 447 -2.85 5.56 -22.58
CA ILE A 447 -2.86 5.03 -21.21
C ILE A 447 -4.32 4.88 -20.79
N SER A 448 -4.96 3.72 -21.04
CA SER A 448 -6.41 3.58 -20.80
C SER A 448 -6.82 2.37 -19.99
N ASP A 449 -7.97 2.45 -19.33
CA ASP A 449 -8.56 1.32 -18.60
C ASP A 449 -7.68 0.80 -17.45
N ASN A 450 -6.77 1.61 -16.91
CA ASN A 450 -5.87 1.18 -15.83
C ASN A 450 -6.45 1.52 -14.45
N VAL A 451 -6.04 0.75 -13.44
CA VAL A 451 -6.21 1.10 -12.03
C VAL A 451 -4.83 1.43 -11.45
N MET A 452 -4.72 2.60 -10.82
CA MET A 452 -3.50 3.08 -10.19
C MET A 452 -3.83 3.31 -8.71
N SER A 453 -3.10 2.66 -7.81
CA SER A 453 -3.38 2.79 -6.39
C SER A 453 -2.14 3.08 -5.59
N ASP A 454 -2.33 3.85 -4.54
CA ASP A 454 -1.45 3.87 -3.39
C ASP A 454 0.01 4.35 -3.63
N THR A 455 0.22 5.37 -4.46
CA THR A 455 1.56 6.00 -4.64
C THR A 455 2.18 6.46 -3.31
N ILE A 456 3.50 6.29 -3.13
CA ILE A 456 4.16 6.49 -1.84
C ILE A 456 4.94 7.80 -1.72
N THR A 457 5.87 8.11 -2.62
CA THR A 457 6.63 9.38 -2.54
C THR A 457 7.09 9.90 -3.90
N ASN A 458 7.23 11.21 -4.01
CA ASN A 458 7.80 11.92 -5.16
C ASN A 458 7.13 11.62 -6.51
N GLY A 459 5.84 11.32 -6.51
CA GLY A 459 5.07 11.15 -7.74
C GLY A 459 3.59 10.93 -7.51
N GLY A 460 2.91 10.69 -8.63
CA GLY A 460 1.45 10.61 -8.72
C GLY A 460 0.97 9.28 -9.28
N GLY A 461 -0.33 9.19 -9.55
CA GLY A 461 -0.88 8.05 -10.28
C GLY A 461 -0.49 8.11 -11.75
N LEU A 462 -0.90 9.18 -12.42
CA LEU A 462 -0.67 9.39 -13.85
C LEU A 462 0.20 10.62 -14.11
N HIS A 463 1.28 10.44 -14.85
CA HIS A 463 2.21 11.52 -15.20
C HIS A 463 2.45 11.58 -16.72
N ILE A 464 2.36 12.79 -17.30
CA ILE A 464 2.74 13.07 -18.69
C ILE A 464 3.69 14.25 -18.69
N ALA A 465 4.95 14.06 -19.10
CA ALA A 465 5.96 15.10 -18.92
C ALA A 465 7.06 15.16 -19.97
N ASN A 466 7.58 16.37 -20.19
CA ASN A 466 8.87 16.64 -20.82
C ASN A 466 9.95 16.72 -19.73
N ARG A 467 10.27 15.59 -19.11
CA ARG A 467 11.22 15.46 -18.01
C ARG A 467 12.25 14.37 -18.34
N TYR A 468 13.41 14.41 -17.68
CA TYR A 468 14.57 13.50 -17.82
C TYR A 468 15.47 13.74 -19.04
N PRO A 469 16.77 13.41 -18.97
CA PRO A 469 17.70 13.56 -20.09
C PRO A 469 17.17 12.93 -21.39
N GLY A 470 17.54 13.55 -22.52
CA GLY A 470 17.14 13.08 -23.85
C GLY A 470 15.69 13.36 -24.27
N VAL A 471 14.85 13.96 -23.39
CA VAL A 471 13.47 14.34 -23.72
C VAL A 471 13.40 15.81 -24.13
N ASN A 472 13.29 16.09 -25.43
CA ASN A 472 13.17 17.42 -26.02
C ASN A 472 12.64 17.38 -27.47
N SER A 473 12.13 18.51 -27.94
CA SER A 473 11.58 18.68 -29.29
C SER A 473 12.64 18.57 -30.39
N GLY A 474 13.90 18.94 -30.11
CA GLY A 474 15.01 18.86 -31.05
C GLY A 474 15.33 17.44 -31.52
N GLN A 475 15.12 16.46 -30.65
CA GLN A 475 15.25 15.02 -30.96
C GLN A 475 13.91 14.36 -31.32
N GLY A 476 12.81 15.13 -31.35
CA GLY A 476 11.46 14.63 -31.56
C GLY A 476 10.93 13.75 -30.43
N THR A 477 11.60 13.74 -29.27
CA THR A 477 11.27 12.89 -28.11
C THR A 477 10.29 13.54 -27.14
N ALA A 478 10.10 14.86 -27.19
CA ALA A 478 9.11 15.55 -26.38
C ALA A 478 7.67 15.08 -26.66
N VAL A 479 6.81 15.27 -25.66
CA VAL A 479 5.37 15.03 -25.70
C VAL A 479 4.78 15.76 -26.92
N SER A 480 4.30 14.98 -27.88
CA SER A 480 3.75 15.47 -29.15
C SER A 480 2.64 14.57 -29.70
N GLY A 481 1.91 15.05 -30.72
CA GLY A 481 0.83 14.29 -31.33
C GLY A 481 -0.41 14.22 -30.42
N THR A 482 -1.12 13.08 -30.43
CA THR A 482 -2.31 12.90 -29.58
C THR A 482 -2.08 11.88 -28.48
N HIS A 483 -1.97 12.35 -27.24
CA HIS A 483 -1.93 11.49 -26.06
C HIS A 483 -3.35 11.27 -25.54
N THR A 484 -3.70 10.01 -25.27
CA THR A 484 -5.02 9.64 -24.74
C THR A 484 -4.86 8.91 -23.42
N ALA A 485 -5.35 9.50 -22.33
CA ALA A 485 -5.51 8.82 -21.06
C ALA A 485 -7.00 8.71 -20.70
N ALA A 486 -7.59 7.53 -20.89
CA ALA A 486 -9.04 7.35 -20.82
C ALA A 486 -9.46 6.23 -19.87
N ARG A 487 -10.56 6.41 -19.15
CA ARG A 487 -11.14 5.38 -18.26
C ARG A 487 -10.15 4.82 -17.23
N ASN A 488 -9.31 5.67 -16.66
CA ASN A 488 -8.41 5.25 -15.58
C ASN A 488 -9.06 5.52 -14.22
N THR A 489 -8.82 4.66 -13.25
CA THR A 489 -9.23 4.86 -11.85
C THR A 489 -7.98 5.02 -10.99
N LEU A 490 -7.86 6.15 -10.31
CA LEU A 490 -6.73 6.50 -9.45
C LEU A 490 -7.22 6.53 -8.00
N ILE A 491 -6.67 5.69 -7.14
CA ILE A 491 -7.12 5.48 -5.76
C ILE A 491 -5.98 5.83 -4.81
N ARG A 492 -6.14 6.85 -3.95
CA ARG A 492 -5.11 7.24 -2.96
C ARG A 492 -3.74 7.51 -3.57
N THR A 493 -3.71 8.02 -4.80
CA THR A 493 -2.50 8.39 -5.53
C THR A 493 -2.13 9.86 -5.30
N GLY A 494 -0.92 10.24 -5.69
CA GLY A 494 -0.36 11.56 -5.41
C GLY A 494 0.11 11.65 -3.97
N ASN A 495 1.41 11.77 -3.73
CA ASN A 495 1.97 11.85 -2.39
C ASN A 495 3.03 12.97 -2.28
N ASN A 496 3.59 13.17 -1.10
CA ASN A 496 4.57 14.20 -0.82
C ASN A 496 5.79 14.04 -1.73
N ASP A 497 6.29 15.15 -2.28
CA ASP A 497 7.63 15.22 -2.81
C ASP A 497 8.55 15.80 -1.72
N TYR A 498 9.52 15.01 -1.25
CA TYR A 498 10.41 15.43 -0.17
C TYR A 498 11.41 16.51 -0.57
N ASN A 499 11.72 16.62 -1.86
CA ASN A 499 12.61 17.68 -2.35
C ASN A 499 11.87 19.01 -2.38
N TRP A 500 10.63 19.01 -2.84
CA TRP A 500 9.81 20.21 -2.97
C TRP A 500 9.08 20.60 -1.68
N ARG A 501 8.87 19.65 -0.78
CA ARG A 501 8.14 19.81 0.50
C ARG A 501 6.68 20.21 0.30
N PHE A 502 6.07 19.69 -0.75
CA PHE A 502 4.63 19.71 -0.96
C PHE A 502 4.20 18.48 -1.77
N GLY A 503 2.89 18.22 -1.81
CA GLY A 503 2.33 17.08 -2.51
C GLY A 503 2.29 17.18 -4.02
N VAL A 504 2.52 16.04 -4.67
CA VAL A 504 2.26 15.80 -6.09
C VAL A 504 0.81 15.39 -6.28
N GLY A 505 0.20 15.83 -7.39
CA GLY A 505 -1.18 15.47 -7.72
C GLY A 505 -1.34 14.01 -8.16
N ALA A 506 -2.56 13.48 -8.04
CA ALA A 506 -2.92 12.16 -8.59
C ALA A 506 -2.69 12.09 -10.11
N ILE A 507 -3.07 13.14 -10.84
CA ILE A 507 -2.74 13.36 -12.25
C ILE A 507 -1.84 14.59 -12.31
N TRP A 508 -0.66 14.49 -12.92
CA TRP A 508 0.23 15.63 -12.97
C TRP A 508 1.01 15.77 -14.27
N PHE A 509 1.47 17.00 -14.52
CA PHE A 509 2.16 17.41 -15.74
C PHE A 509 3.38 18.24 -15.41
N SER A 510 4.49 17.94 -16.09
CA SER A 510 5.73 18.69 -15.96
C SER A 510 6.34 19.01 -17.32
N GLY A 511 6.68 20.29 -17.50
CA GLY A 511 7.46 20.78 -18.64
C GLY A 511 8.91 21.12 -18.27
N LEU A 512 9.56 20.33 -17.39
CA LEU A 512 10.87 20.65 -16.82
C LEU A 512 11.94 20.97 -17.86
N ASN A 513 12.14 20.10 -18.86
CA ASN A 513 13.16 20.30 -19.88
C ASN A 513 12.72 21.35 -20.91
N GLU A 514 11.44 21.33 -21.27
CA GLU A 514 10.81 22.31 -22.14
C GLU A 514 9.28 22.26 -22.00
N PRO A 515 8.57 23.37 -22.32
CA PRO A 515 7.12 23.41 -22.38
C PRO A 515 6.49 22.32 -23.25
N ILE A 516 5.35 21.77 -22.80
CA ILE A 516 4.49 20.91 -23.62
C ILE A 516 3.59 21.82 -24.47
N ASN A 517 3.93 22.02 -25.74
CA ASN A 517 3.23 22.95 -26.64
C ASN A 517 2.56 22.30 -27.87
N ASN A 518 3.05 21.13 -28.30
CA ASN A 518 2.71 20.56 -29.61
C ASN A 518 1.96 19.22 -29.48
N ALA A 519 1.07 19.12 -28.49
CA ALA A 519 0.30 17.92 -28.21
C ALA A 519 -1.17 18.24 -27.93
N THR A 520 -2.05 17.31 -28.30
CA THR A 520 -3.40 17.19 -27.77
C THR A 520 -3.37 16.11 -26.70
N ILE A 521 -3.65 16.45 -25.44
CA ILE A 521 -3.64 15.52 -24.31
C ILE A 521 -5.07 15.38 -23.80
N ASN A 522 -5.70 14.27 -24.15
CA ASN A 522 -7.07 13.96 -23.75
C ASN A 522 -7.07 13.11 -22.49
N ILE A 523 -7.59 13.65 -21.39
CA ILE A 523 -7.87 12.93 -20.16
C ILE A 523 -9.38 12.76 -20.08
N THR A 524 -9.90 11.54 -20.24
CA THR A 524 -11.34 11.32 -20.32
C THR A 524 -11.85 10.20 -19.43
N ASP A 525 -13.10 10.30 -19.01
CA ASP A 525 -13.85 9.23 -18.32
C ASP A 525 -13.14 8.65 -17.09
N SER A 526 -12.27 9.42 -16.44
CA SER A 526 -11.37 8.94 -15.39
C SER A 526 -11.84 9.38 -14.01
N GLU A 527 -11.43 8.62 -13.00
CA GLU A 527 -11.82 8.84 -11.62
C GLU A 527 -10.58 9.03 -10.76
N VAL A 528 -10.58 10.07 -9.94
CA VAL A 528 -9.62 10.29 -8.86
C VAL A 528 -10.37 10.13 -7.55
N LEU A 529 -10.06 9.06 -6.84
CA LEU A 529 -10.71 8.66 -5.60
C LEU A 529 -9.70 8.84 -4.46
N ASP A 530 -10.01 9.77 -3.57
CA ASP A 530 -9.28 9.99 -2.32
C ASP A 530 -7.79 10.28 -2.50
N SER A 531 -7.43 11.18 -3.43
CA SER A 531 -6.03 11.59 -3.67
C SER A 531 -5.37 12.05 -2.37
N SER A 532 -4.11 11.65 -2.12
CA SER A 532 -3.46 12.00 -0.85
C SER A 532 -3.10 13.48 -0.77
N TYR A 533 -3.00 14.17 -1.91
CA TYR A 533 -2.83 15.62 -2.01
C TYR A 533 -3.78 16.20 -3.06
N ALA A 534 -3.26 16.84 -4.10
CA ALA A 534 -4.09 17.45 -5.13
C ALA A 534 -4.63 16.39 -6.10
N ALA A 535 -5.77 16.62 -6.74
CA ALA A 535 -6.23 15.73 -7.79
C ALA A 535 -5.46 15.96 -9.10
N ILE A 536 -5.38 17.22 -9.55
CA ILE A 536 -4.69 17.61 -10.78
C ILE A 536 -3.58 18.61 -10.45
N HIS A 537 -2.36 18.40 -10.96
CA HIS A 537 -1.19 19.24 -10.65
C HIS A 537 -0.37 19.60 -11.89
N LEU A 538 0.03 20.87 -11.99
CA LEU A 538 0.92 21.37 -13.05
C LEU A 538 2.13 22.07 -12.44
N ILE A 539 3.34 21.77 -12.91
CA ILE A 539 4.58 22.26 -12.32
C ILE A 539 5.76 22.35 -13.31
N GLU A 540 6.82 23.05 -12.90
CA GLU A 540 8.14 23.20 -13.54
C GLU A 540 8.13 24.01 -14.84
N GLY A 541 7.29 23.65 -15.80
CA GLY A 541 7.20 24.31 -17.11
C GLY A 541 5.81 24.23 -17.71
N ALA A 542 5.57 25.04 -18.73
CA ALA A 542 4.21 25.22 -19.25
C ALA A 542 3.65 23.93 -19.84
N SER A 543 2.36 23.66 -19.60
CA SER A 543 1.64 22.53 -20.22
C SER A 543 0.38 23.01 -20.94
N ASN A 544 0.34 22.79 -22.25
CA ASN A 544 -0.75 23.22 -23.13
C ASN A 544 -1.43 22.03 -23.82
N GLY A 545 -2.63 22.27 -24.34
CA GLY A 545 -3.40 21.25 -25.07
C GLY A 545 -4.04 20.20 -24.17
N LEU A 546 -4.26 20.54 -22.89
CA LEU A 546 -4.90 19.65 -21.93
C LEU A 546 -6.43 19.70 -22.07
N HIS A 547 -7.06 18.54 -22.24
CA HIS A 547 -8.50 18.39 -22.36
C HIS A 547 -9.01 17.37 -21.34
N PHE A 548 -9.70 17.86 -20.31
CA PHE A 548 -10.36 17.03 -19.31
C PHE A 548 -11.85 16.92 -19.64
N ASP A 549 -12.34 15.70 -19.90
CA ASP A 549 -13.75 15.45 -20.17
C ASP A 549 -14.28 14.28 -19.32
N ASN A 550 -15.40 14.50 -18.64
CA ASN A 550 -16.05 13.48 -17.79
C ASN A 550 -15.11 12.92 -16.71
N ILE A 551 -14.61 13.79 -15.84
CA ILE A 551 -13.70 13.43 -14.74
C ILE A 551 -14.44 13.51 -13.41
N LYS A 552 -14.42 12.43 -12.64
CA LYS A 552 -14.89 12.42 -11.25
C LYS A 552 -13.70 12.58 -10.32
N ILE A 553 -13.71 13.62 -9.49
CA ILE A 553 -12.79 13.78 -8.36
C ILE A 553 -13.62 13.61 -7.09
N ASP A 554 -13.33 12.60 -6.31
CA ASP A 554 -14.06 12.30 -5.08
C ASP A 554 -13.06 12.09 -3.95
N GLY A 555 -12.76 13.19 -3.26
CA GLY A 555 -11.70 13.24 -2.27
C GLY A 555 -10.36 13.72 -2.83
N ALA A 556 -9.86 14.81 -2.29
CA ALA A 556 -8.48 15.26 -2.49
C ALA A 556 -7.97 15.88 -1.18
N GLY A 557 -6.83 15.38 -0.71
CA GLY A 557 -6.18 15.80 0.53
C GLY A 557 -5.86 17.29 0.60
N THR A 558 -5.69 17.93 -0.55
CA THR A 558 -5.54 19.38 -0.62
C THR A 558 -6.52 19.99 -1.62
N TYR A 559 -6.14 20.06 -2.89
CA TYR A 559 -6.83 20.85 -3.90
C TYR A 559 -7.42 19.96 -5.00
N ALA A 560 -8.50 20.41 -5.64
CA ALA A 560 -8.88 19.80 -6.90
C ALA A 560 -7.83 20.12 -7.98
N LEU A 561 -7.38 21.38 -8.03
CA LEU A 561 -6.35 21.84 -8.96
C LEU A 561 -5.21 22.55 -8.22
N GLN A 562 -3.99 22.08 -8.43
CA GLN A 562 -2.75 22.70 -7.98
C GLN A 562 -1.95 23.18 -9.20
N ILE A 563 -1.87 24.49 -9.40
CA ILE A 563 -1.34 25.11 -10.61
C ILE A 563 -0.12 25.95 -10.24
N GLN A 564 1.06 25.43 -10.56
CA GLN A 564 2.35 26.08 -10.31
C GLN A 564 3.11 26.40 -11.60
N ALA A 565 2.56 26.07 -12.76
CA ALA A 565 3.10 26.39 -14.07
C ALA A 565 2.03 26.99 -14.99
N PRO A 566 2.41 27.88 -15.93
CA PRO A 566 1.49 28.44 -16.92
C PRO A 566 1.00 27.37 -17.91
N GLY A 567 -0.03 27.67 -18.68
CA GLY A 567 -0.58 26.69 -19.62
C GLY A 567 -2.02 26.93 -20.01
N THR A 568 -2.60 25.94 -20.67
CA THR A 568 -3.99 25.96 -21.16
C THR A 568 -4.64 24.61 -20.88
N ALA A 569 -5.83 24.64 -20.30
CA ALA A 569 -6.64 23.45 -20.11
C ALA A 569 -8.13 23.75 -20.34
N SER A 570 -8.82 22.77 -20.91
CA SER A 570 -10.28 22.77 -21.00
C SER A 570 -10.87 21.71 -20.08
N PHE A 571 -11.98 22.04 -19.44
CA PHE A 571 -12.68 21.15 -18.51
C PHE A 571 -14.15 21.06 -18.93
N ASN A 572 -14.64 19.85 -19.18
CA ASN A 572 -16.04 19.56 -19.46
C ASN A 572 -16.48 18.39 -18.57
N LYS A 573 -17.63 18.50 -17.93
CA LYS A 573 -18.17 17.47 -17.03
C LYS A 573 -17.16 17.01 -15.97
N VAL A 574 -16.35 17.93 -15.46
CA VAL A 574 -15.44 17.64 -14.34
C VAL A 574 -16.16 17.98 -13.04
N VAL A 575 -16.40 16.96 -12.23
CA VAL A 575 -17.15 17.06 -10.98
C VAL A 575 -16.22 16.72 -9.83
N ALA A 576 -16.09 17.63 -8.87
CA ALA A 576 -15.28 17.44 -7.68
C ALA A 576 -16.12 17.48 -6.40
N THR A 577 -15.93 16.50 -5.53
CA THR A 577 -16.53 16.41 -4.20
C THR A 577 -15.46 16.10 -3.16
N HIS A 578 -15.75 16.42 -1.89
CA HIS A 578 -14.88 16.10 -0.75
C HIS A 578 -13.43 16.64 -0.86
N ILE A 579 -13.29 17.84 -1.41
CA ILE A 579 -12.00 18.55 -1.48
C ILE A 579 -11.72 19.18 -0.12
N ALA A 580 -10.53 18.90 0.43
CA ALA A 580 -10.14 19.35 1.76
C ALA A 580 -10.15 20.87 1.91
N GLN A 581 -9.68 21.57 0.87
CA GLN A 581 -9.54 23.02 0.91
C GLN A 581 -10.83 23.70 0.41
N SER A 582 -11.30 24.69 1.18
CA SER A 582 -12.50 25.47 0.81
C SER A 582 -12.33 26.26 -0.49
N ASN A 583 -11.09 26.65 -0.82
CA ASN A 583 -10.73 27.05 -2.18
C ASN A 583 -10.12 25.83 -2.91
N PRO A 584 -10.84 25.20 -3.83
CA PRO A 584 -10.39 23.99 -4.51
C PRO A 584 -9.29 24.23 -5.56
N ILE A 585 -8.96 25.50 -5.87
CA ILE A 585 -7.91 25.86 -6.83
C ILE A 585 -6.78 26.62 -6.13
N HIS A 586 -5.62 25.99 -6.08
CA HIS A 586 -4.37 26.66 -5.73
C HIS A 586 -3.65 27.11 -7.00
N ASN A 587 -3.68 28.41 -7.33
CA ASN A 587 -3.10 28.94 -8.56
C ASN A 587 -2.03 30.00 -8.29
N CYS A 588 -0.77 29.64 -8.48
CA CYS A 588 0.40 30.50 -8.26
C CYS A 588 0.95 31.19 -9.51
N VAL A 589 0.26 31.07 -10.64
CA VAL A 589 0.64 31.75 -11.90
C VAL A 589 -0.42 32.75 -12.38
N GLY A 590 -1.53 32.89 -11.66
CA GLY A 590 -2.61 33.81 -12.00
C GLY A 590 -3.14 33.55 -13.41
N SER A 591 -3.16 34.59 -14.24
CA SER A 591 -3.56 34.50 -15.66
C SER A 591 -2.50 33.82 -16.54
N GLY A 592 -1.39 33.35 -15.99
CA GLY A 592 -0.46 32.49 -16.74
C GLY A 592 -1.07 31.14 -17.10
N PHE A 593 -2.08 30.69 -16.35
CA PHE A 593 -2.84 29.47 -16.65
C PHE A 593 -4.27 29.80 -17.07
N GLN A 594 -4.65 29.37 -18.26
CA GLN A 594 -5.94 29.67 -18.87
C GLN A 594 -6.87 28.45 -18.77
N ILE A 595 -7.95 28.62 -18.02
CA ILE A 595 -9.00 27.61 -17.82
C ILE A 595 -10.16 27.90 -18.76
N THR A 596 -10.40 27.00 -19.71
CA THR A 596 -11.61 27.01 -20.54
C THR A 596 -12.67 26.11 -19.92
N GLN A 597 -13.73 26.69 -19.37
CA GLN A 597 -14.84 25.91 -18.81
C GLN A 597 -15.88 25.59 -19.88
N GLY A 598 -16.05 24.30 -20.15
CA GLY A 598 -17.21 23.75 -20.85
C GLY A 598 -18.41 23.55 -19.90
N THR A 599 -19.34 22.70 -20.33
CA THR A 599 -20.58 22.42 -19.59
C THR A 599 -20.40 21.33 -18.53
N GLY A 600 -21.25 21.31 -17.50
CA GLY A 600 -21.32 20.20 -16.53
C GLY A 600 -20.23 20.16 -15.46
N ASN A 601 -19.40 21.20 -15.36
CA ASN A 601 -18.39 21.31 -14.30
C ASN A 601 -19.02 21.67 -12.95
N SER A 602 -18.53 21.10 -11.84
CA SER A 602 -18.97 21.48 -10.49
C SER A 602 -17.95 21.16 -9.39
N GLY A 603 -18.00 21.92 -8.29
CA GLY A 603 -17.27 21.63 -7.05
C GLY A 603 -15.76 21.88 -7.02
N TRP A 604 -15.12 22.12 -8.17
CA TRP A 604 -13.68 22.42 -8.24
C TRP A 604 -13.35 23.88 -8.59
N TYR A 605 -14.32 24.69 -9.01
CA TYR A 605 -14.06 26.07 -9.43
C TYR A 605 -14.53 27.08 -8.38
N ALA A 606 -13.59 27.89 -7.88
CA ALA A 606 -13.86 29.06 -7.05
C ALA A 606 -13.10 30.28 -7.58
N ASN A 607 -13.74 31.45 -7.52
CA ASN A 607 -13.18 32.72 -8.00
C ASN A 607 -13.10 33.72 -6.82
N PRO A 608 -11.94 34.34 -6.55
CA PRO A 608 -10.66 34.20 -7.25
C PRO A 608 -9.90 32.91 -6.91
N PRO A 609 -9.24 32.27 -7.89
CA PRO A 609 -8.16 31.34 -7.60
C PRO A 609 -7.11 32.04 -6.74
N ALA A 610 -6.60 31.38 -5.71
CA ALA A 610 -5.64 31.97 -4.79
C ALA A 610 -4.35 31.15 -4.74
N CYS A 611 -3.21 31.84 -4.71
CA CYS A 611 -1.97 31.28 -4.20
C CYS A 611 -1.81 31.77 -2.78
N THR A 612 -1.92 30.87 -1.81
CA THR A 612 -1.71 31.22 -0.40
C THR A 612 -0.22 31.36 -0.07
N GLY A 613 0.67 30.82 -0.90
CA GLY A 613 2.09 30.65 -0.59
C GLY A 613 2.33 29.66 0.57
N VAL A 614 1.27 28.99 1.03
CA VAL A 614 1.27 28.03 2.12
C VAL A 614 0.76 26.70 1.57
N TRP A 615 1.55 25.66 1.76
CA TRP A 615 1.17 24.29 1.43
C TRP A 615 0.51 23.66 2.64
N PRO A 616 -0.82 23.44 2.63
CA PRO A 616 -1.50 22.84 3.75
C PRO A 616 -1.10 21.36 3.87
N ASP A 617 -1.06 20.87 5.10
CA ASP A 617 -1.02 19.44 5.36
C ASP A 617 -2.27 18.78 4.74
N PRO A 618 -2.14 17.58 4.17
CA PRO A 618 -3.27 16.91 3.54
C PRO A 618 -4.30 16.45 4.58
N VAL A 619 -5.58 16.51 4.20
CA VAL A 619 -6.71 16.01 4.99
C VAL A 619 -7.38 14.87 4.21
N TRP A 620 -7.20 13.63 4.61
CA TRP A 620 -7.74 12.47 3.88
C TRP A 620 -9.23 12.28 4.17
N THR A 621 -10.08 12.41 3.14
CA THR A 621 -11.53 12.58 3.28
C THR A 621 -12.36 11.31 3.07
N ASN A 622 -11.76 10.18 2.63
CA ASN A 622 -12.51 8.95 2.31
C ASN A 622 -11.88 7.65 2.88
N GLY A 623 -11.94 7.46 4.20
CA GLY A 623 -11.54 6.19 4.84
C GLY A 623 -10.07 6.09 5.28
N GLY A 624 -9.35 7.22 5.30
CA GLY A 624 -8.04 7.36 5.94
C GLY A 624 -8.01 8.31 7.17
N VAL A 625 -9.18 8.59 7.76
CA VAL A 625 -9.63 9.91 8.30
C VAL A 625 -8.79 10.51 9.46
N PRO A 626 -8.66 11.86 9.58
CA PRO A 626 -9.77 12.80 9.79
C PRO A 626 -9.87 13.90 8.69
N GLY A 627 -11.04 14.40 8.25
CA GLY A 627 -12.31 14.53 8.98
C GLY A 627 -13.60 14.32 8.17
N GLY A 628 -14.70 14.38 8.91
CA GLY A 628 -16.02 13.88 8.54
C GLY A 628 -16.70 14.55 7.35
N GLY A 629 -17.23 13.68 6.49
CA GLY A 629 -18.33 13.94 5.58
C GLY A 629 -19.28 12.74 5.64
N ASN A 630 -20.55 13.01 5.92
CA ASN A 630 -21.64 12.04 5.95
C ASN A 630 -21.79 11.38 4.56
N PRO A 631 -21.80 10.05 4.41
CA PRO A 631 -22.22 9.44 3.14
C PRO A 631 -23.73 9.62 3.00
N THR A 632 -24.16 10.32 1.96
CA THR A 632 -25.56 10.36 1.56
C THR A 632 -25.90 9.08 0.80
N ASP A 633 -26.97 8.43 1.23
CA ASP A 633 -27.50 7.16 0.74
C ASP A 633 -28.37 7.37 -0.51
N PRO A 634 -28.10 6.74 -1.67
CA PRO A 634 -29.01 6.72 -2.79
C PRO A 634 -29.94 5.51 -2.72
N THR A 635 -31.17 5.80 -2.27
CA THR A 635 -32.44 5.20 -2.73
C THR A 635 -32.83 3.79 -2.24
N ASP A 636 -33.55 3.77 -1.10
CA ASP A 636 -34.98 3.33 -0.95
C ASP A 636 -35.32 1.83 -1.13
N PRO A 637 -36.44 1.26 -0.59
CA PRO A 637 -37.36 1.65 0.49
C PRO A 637 -37.64 0.51 1.51
N THR A 638 -38.35 0.87 2.58
CA THR A 638 -39.20 0.05 3.46
C THR A 638 -38.57 -0.59 4.71
N ASP A 639 -39.31 -0.44 5.83
CA ASP A 639 -39.43 -1.32 7.01
C ASP A 639 -38.92 -0.74 8.36
N PRO A 640 -39.61 -0.96 9.51
CA PRO A 640 -40.32 0.08 10.25
C PRO A 640 -39.95 0.00 11.75
N THR A 641 -38.71 0.33 12.10
CA THR A 641 -38.19 0.19 13.48
C THR A 641 -37.52 1.44 14.03
N ASP A 642 -38.01 2.63 13.65
CA ASP A 642 -37.82 3.81 14.50
C ASP A 642 -38.73 3.69 15.74
N PRO A 643 -38.12 3.56 16.93
CA PRO A 643 -38.52 4.42 18.03
C PRO A 643 -37.28 4.98 18.76
N THR A 644 -37.03 6.27 18.56
CA THR A 644 -36.75 7.28 19.60
C THR A 644 -36.66 6.76 21.07
N ASP A 645 -35.51 6.22 21.52
CA ASP A 645 -34.64 6.65 22.67
C ASP A 645 -33.53 5.62 23.10
N PRO A 646 -32.46 6.02 23.87
CA PRO A 646 -31.08 5.46 23.93
C PRO A 646 -30.78 4.49 25.11
N PRO A 647 -29.57 3.85 25.20
CA PRO A 647 -28.59 4.12 26.30
C PRO A 647 -27.08 3.78 25.95
N GLU A 648 -25.99 4.09 26.67
CA GLU A 648 -25.68 4.68 27.98
C GLU A 648 -24.37 5.52 27.91
N GLU A 649 -24.34 6.67 28.61
CA GLU A 649 -23.20 7.58 28.69
C GLU A 649 -22.30 7.29 29.91
N THR A 650 -21.31 6.40 29.77
CA THR A 650 -20.43 6.02 30.91
C THR A 650 -18.92 6.12 30.66
N GLY A 651 -18.47 6.42 29.42
CA GLY A 651 -17.06 6.55 29.06
C GLY A 651 -16.49 7.98 29.09
N ASN A 652 -15.16 8.11 29.03
CA ASN A 652 -14.49 9.41 28.88
C ASN A 652 -14.84 10.00 27.50
N LEU A 653 -15.63 11.07 27.47
CA LEU A 653 -16.09 11.75 26.26
C LEU A 653 -14.96 12.49 25.50
N ALA A 654 -13.85 12.79 26.16
CA ALA A 654 -12.72 13.52 25.63
C ALA A 654 -11.61 12.62 25.07
N GLN A 655 -11.59 11.32 25.40
CA GLN A 655 -10.56 10.39 24.93
C GLN A 655 -10.57 10.27 23.39
N GLY A 656 -9.40 10.44 22.77
CA GLY A 656 -9.18 10.39 21.32
C GLY A 656 -9.83 11.54 20.56
N ARG A 657 -10.38 12.55 21.25
CA ARG A 657 -11.05 13.69 20.60
C ARG A 657 -10.06 14.71 20.06
N PRO A 658 -10.40 15.42 18.97
CA PRO A 658 -9.61 16.55 18.51
C PRO A 658 -9.42 17.58 19.64
N ILE A 659 -8.18 17.98 19.88
CA ILE A 659 -7.81 18.96 20.89
C ILE A 659 -6.88 19.99 20.29
N THR A 660 -7.09 21.25 20.66
CA THR A 660 -6.27 22.39 20.24
C THR A 660 -5.70 23.08 21.46
N GLU A 661 -4.59 23.80 21.31
CA GLU A 661 -3.90 24.46 22.41
C GLU A 661 -3.47 25.88 22.04
N THR A 662 -3.17 26.69 23.04
CA THR A 662 -2.57 28.02 22.83
C THR A 662 -1.09 27.95 22.52
N SER A 663 -0.37 27.00 23.13
CA SER A 663 1.04 26.69 22.85
C SER A 663 1.42 25.38 23.51
N HIS A 664 2.61 24.87 23.18
CA HIS A 664 3.29 23.84 23.94
C HIS A 664 4.80 24.15 24.10
N ALA A 665 5.49 23.38 24.93
CA ALA A 665 6.93 23.32 25.04
C ALA A 665 7.45 21.97 24.52
N ASP A 666 8.54 22.00 23.75
CA ASP A 666 9.22 20.81 23.21
C ASP A 666 8.24 19.86 22.46
N VAL A 667 8.25 18.56 22.76
CA VAL A 667 7.36 17.54 22.16
C VAL A 667 6.04 17.34 22.91
N TYR A 668 5.75 18.13 23.96
CA TYR A 668 4.62 17.92 24.88
C TYR A 668 3.33 18.61 24.41
N GLY A 669 2.82 18.22 23.24
CA GLY A 669 1.60 18.78 22.63
C GLY A 669 0.29 18.29 23.26
N ALA A 670 -0.82 18.99 22.99
CA ALA A 670 -2.13 18.74 23.62
C ALA A 670 -2.76 17.39 23.29
N GLY A 671 -2.35 16.71 22.21
CA GLY A 671 -2.80 15.34 21.90
C GLY A 671 -2.54 14.37 23.07
N ASN A 672 -1.47 14.59 23.83
CA ASN A 672 -1.12 13.82 25.00
C ASN A 672 -2.10 13.99 26.18
N ALA A 673 -3.01 14.97 26.14
CA ALA A 673 -4.01 15.18 27.19
C ALA A 673 -5.32 14.43 26.93
N VAL A 674 -5.43 13.68 25.83
CA VAL A 674 -6.64 12.92 25.44
C VAL A 674 -6.29 11.55 24.86
N ASP A 675 -5.03 11.10 24.96
CA ASP A 675 -4.54 9.85 24.36
C ASP A 675 -4.84 8.61 25.24
N GLY A 676 -5.36 8.81 26.46
CA GLY A 676 -5.64 7.74 27.42
C GLY A 676 -4.37 7.21 28.12
N ASN A 677 -3.22 7.87 27.95
CA ASN A 677 -1.94 7.48 28.53
C ASN A 677 -1.51 8.50 29.60
N THR A 678 -1.70 8.17 30.87
CA THR A 678 -1.29 9.08 31.95
C THR A 678 0.21 9.31 32.07
N ASN A 679 1.08 8.63 31.31
CA ASN A 679 2.53 8.86 31.34
C ASN A 679 3.01 9.90 30.32
N SER A 680 2.21 10.22 29.30
CA SER A 680 2.44 11.37 28.41
C SER A 680 1.80 12.62 29.03
N TYR A 681 2.18 13.80 28.56
CA TYR A 681 1.52 15.04 28.99
C TYR A 681 1.64 16.15 27.97
N TRP A 682 0.67 17.06 28.02
CA TRP A 682 0.75 18.39 27.47
C TRP A 682 1.47 19.33 28.44
N GLU A 683 2.36 20.18 27.93
CA GLU A 683 2.94 21.30 28.68
C GLU A 683 2.93 22.56 27.81
N SER A 684 2.30 23.63 28.30
CA SER A 684 2.29 24.92 27.62
C SER A 684 3.68 25.58 27.63
N ARG A 685 3.90 26.62 26.81
CA ARG A 685 5.10 27.47 26.91
C ARG A 685 5.27 28.06 28.32
N ASN A 686 6.50 27.98 28.84
CA ASN A 686 6.87 28.50 30.17
C ASN A 686 6.68 30.03 30.29
N ASN A 687 6.23 30.46 31.48
CA ASN A 687 6.00 31.86 31.88
C ASN A 687 5.00 32.62 30.99
N ALA A 688 4.07 31.91 30.34
CA ALA A 688 3.15 32.48 29.35
C ALA A 688 1.66 32.40 29.74
N PHE A 689 1.33 32.25 31.03
CA PHE A 689 -0.06 32.23 31.48
C PHE A 689 -0.84 33.52 31.07
N PRO A 690 -2.13 33.42 30.70
CA PRO A 690 -2.94 32.21 30.64
C PRO A 690 -2.65 31.33 29.41
N GLN A 691 -2.80 30.02 29.58
CA GLN A 691 -2.66 29.02 28.50
C GLN A 691 -3.87 28.09 28.52
N SER A 692 -4.27 27.54 27.38
CA SER A 692 -5.48 26.70 27.32
C SER A 692 -5.38 25.53 26.36
N VAL A 693 -6.12 24.47 26.65
CA VAL A 693 -6.48 23.41 25.72
C VAL A 693 -7.99 23.40 25.49
N THR A 694 -8.43 23.12 24.26
CA THR A 694 -9.84 23.03 23.86
C THR A 694 -10.11 21.72 23.14
N VAL A 695 -10.94 20.86 23.73
CA VAL A 695 -11.34 19.57 23.15
C VAL A 695 -12.71 19.69 22.47
N ASP A 696 -12.84 19.13 21.26
CA ASP A 696 -14.11 18.96 20.55
C ASP A 696 -14.70 17.59 20.87
N LEU A 697 -15.75 17.55 21.69
CA LEU A 697 -16.48 16.33 22.07
C LEU A 697 -17.29 15.72 20.92
N GLY A 698 -17.29 16.34 19.73
CA GLY A 698 -17.96 15.90 18.52
C GLY A 698 -19.45 16.28 18.46
N ALA A 699 -20.12 16.41 19.60
CA ALA A 699 -21.50 16.87 19.72
C ALA A 699 -21.71 17.61 21.04
N ALA A 700 -22.81 18.37 21.16
CA ALA A 700 -23.15 19.01 22.42
C ALA A 700 -23.51 17.95 23.48
N LYS A 701 -22.70 17.87 24.54
CA LYS A 701 -22.85 16.91 25.65
C LYS A 701 -23.02 17.64 26.97
N ALA A 702 -23.95 17.16 27.79
CA ALA A 702 -24.24 17.68 29.13
C ALA A 702 -23.16 17.24 30.13
N VAL A 703 -21.94 17.77 30.00
CA VAL A 703 -20.80 17.34 30.81
C VAL A 703 -20.98 17.81 32.26
N LYS A 704 -21.00 16.86 33.19
CA LYS A 704 -21.21 17.10 34.63
C LYS A 704 -19.93 16.96 35.45
N ARG A 705 -18.95 16.23 34.94
CA ARG A 705 -17.71 15.96 35.66
C ARG A 705 -16.52 15.91 34.72
N LEU A 706 -15.44 16.58 35.11
CA LEU A 706 -14.13 16.39 34.51
C LEU A 706 -13.21 15.68 35.50
N VAL A 707 -12.33 14.81 35.01
CA VAL A 707 -11.21 14.26 35.77
C VAL A 707 -9.93 14.69 35.06
N LEU A 708 -9.10 15.44 35.76
CA LEU A 708 -7.85 15.99 35.24
C LEU A 708 -6.71 15.22 35.87
N LYS A 709 -5.72 14.83 35.08
CA LYS A 709 -4.58 14.06 35.56
C LYS A 709 -3.25 14.75 35.23
N LEU A 710 -2.26 14.45 36.05
CA LEU A 710 -0.84 14.64 35.76
C LEU A 710 -0.13 13.28 35.82
N PRO A 711 1.10 13.17 35.28
CA PRO A 711 1.80 11.90 35.31
C PRO A 711 1.92 11.31 36.72
N PRO A 712 1.64 10.00 36.90
CA PRO A 712 1.50 9.39 38.23
C PRO A 712 2.83 9.16 38.93
N ALA A 713 3.96 9.34 38.24
CA ALA A 713 5.29 9.17 38.81
C ALA A 713 5.53 10.14 39.98
N SER A 714 6.10 9.65 41.08
CA SER A 714 6.38 10.45 42.29
C SER A 714 7.36 11.60 42.07
N ALA A 715 8.08 11.61 40.94
CA ALA A 715 8.88 12.76 40.49
C ALA A 715 8.03 14.01 40.24
N TRP A 716 6.73 13.84 39.93
CA TRP A 716 5.76 14.93 39.86
C TRP A 716 5.27 15.27 41.26
N GLY A 717 6.02 16.11 41.96
CA GLY A 717 5.68 16.59 43.30
C GLY A 717 4.31 17.28 43.37
N THR A 718 3.74 17.34 44.59
CA THR A 718 2.44 17.97 44.86
C THR A 718 2.42 19.40 44.33
N ARG A 719 1.41 19.75 43.54
CA ARG A 719 1.24 21.09 42.97
C ARG A 719 -0.21 21.49 42.88
N THR A 720 -0.46 22.79 42.84
CA THR A 720 -1.79 23.34 42.58
C THR A 720 -1.76 24.08 41.24
N GLN A 721 -2.68 23.74 40.34
CA GLN A 721 -2.91 24.49 39.10
C GLN A 721 -4.23 25.26 39.19
N THR A 722 -4.22 26.55 38.85
CA THR A 722 -5.44 27.37 38.78
C THR A 722 -6.08 27.21 37.41
N ILE A 723 -7.26 26.59 37.35
CA ILE A 723 -7.93 26.18 36.11
C ILE A 723 -9.36 26.73 36.08
N GLY A 724 -9.71 27.43 35.00
CA GLY A 724 -11.09 27.77 34.63
C GLY A 724 -11.61 26.88 33.51
N VAL A 725 -12.93 26.65 33.47
CA VAL A 725 -13.57 25.84 32.43
C VAL A 725 -14.62 26.68 31.72
N THR A 726 -14.49 26.80 30.41
CA THR A 726 -15.53 27.37 29.54
C THR A 726 -15.98 26.33 28.53
N GLY A 727 -17.17 26.53 27.95
CA GLY A 727 -17.63 25.68 26.88
C GLY A 727 -18.47 26.41 25.85
N SER A 728 -18.56 25.80 24.68
CA SER A 728 -19.17 26.36 23.48
C SER A 728 -19.84 25.26 22.67
N THR A 729 -20.87 25.62 21.90
CA THR A 729 -21.50 24.72 20.92
C THR A 729 -20.91 24.87 19.51
N ASP A 730 -20.19 25.96 19.24
CA ASP A 730 -19.78 26.41 17.91
C ASP A 730 -18.28 26.77 17.79
N ASN A 731 -17.52 26.62 18.87
CA ASN A 731 -16.11 27.00 19.01
C ASN A 731 -15.82 28.51 18.82
N SER A 732 -16.86 29.35 18.84
CA SER A 732 -16.74 30.80 18.66
C SER A 732 -17.10 31.55 19.94
N THR A 733 -18.27 31.23 20.52
CA THR A 733 -18.81 31.90 21.69
C THR A 733 -18.71 30.96 22.89
N TYR A 734 -17.98 31.40 23.92
CA TYR A 734 -17.71 30.60 25.11
C TYR A 734 -18.44 31.13 26.34
N ASN A 735 -19.14 30.23 27.03
CA ASN A 735 -19.78 30.50 28.30
C ASN A 735 -18.95 29.92 29.45
N SER A 736 -18.96 30.59 30.60
CA SER A 736 -18.31 30.09 31.81
C SER A 736 -19.07 28.88 32.36
N LEU A 737 -18.40 27.74 32.47
CA LEU A 737 -18.92 26.52 33.10
C LEU A 737 -18.39 26.35 34.53
N LYS A 738 -17.16 26.80 34.77
CA LYS A 738 -16.53 26.85 36.10
C LYS A 738 -15.56 28.03 36.17
N ALA A 739 -15.73 28.86 37.19
CA ALA A 739 -14.77 29.94 37.48
C ALA A 739 -13.37 29.37 37.81
N ALA A 740 -12.34 30.12 37.46
CA ALA A 740 -10.96 29.72 37.73
C ALA A 740 -10.71 29.52 39.22
N THR A 741 -10.22 28.34 39.60
CA THR A 741 -9.88 28.00 40.99
C THR A 741 -8.71 27.03 41.04
N GLY A 742 -8.05 26.92 42.19
CA GLY A 742 -6.90 26.03 42.38
C GLY A 742 -7.31 24.57 42.55
N TYR A 743 -6.74 23.68 41.74
CA TYR A 743 -6.86 22.23 41.88
C TYR A 743 -5.52 21.63 42.27
N THR A 744 -5.48 20.94 43.41
CA THR A 744 -4.28 20.27 43.91
C THR A 744 -4.15 18.89 43.30
N PHE A 745 -3.02 18.64 42.65
CA PHE A 745 -2.58 17.34 42.16
C PHE A 745 -1.55 16.80 43.15
N ASN A 746 -1.88 15.71 43.83
CA ASN A 746 -1.02 15.07 44.82
C ASN A 746 -0.69 13.65 44.35
N PRO A 747 0.61 13.28 44.20
CA PRO A 747 0.98 11.93 43.79
C PRO A 747 0.50 10.85 44.78
N ALA A 748 0.30 11.18 46.06
CA ALA A 748 -0.26 10.24 47.04
C ALA A 748 -1.73 9.86 46.76
N SER A 749 -2.46 10.65 45.95
CA SER A 749 -3.82 10.37 45.49
C SER A 749 -3.88 10.17 43.96
N GLY A 750 -2.77 9.77 43.34
CA GLY A 750 -2.70 9.45 41.92
C GLY A 750 -2.64 10.67 40.99
N ASN A 751 -2.19 11.83 41.47
CA ASN A 751 -2.03 13.05 40.66
C ASN A 751 -3.29 13.38 39.84
N THR A 752 -4.45 13.27 40.48
CA THR A 752 -5.76 13.44 39.86
C THR A 752 -6.56 14.51 40.59
N ALA A 753 -7.30 15.33 39.86
CA ALA A 753 -8.25 16.32 40.39
C ALA A 753 -9.59 16.22 39.65
N THR A 754 -10.71 16.39 40.37
CA THR A 754 -12.05 16.32 39.79
C THR A 754 -12.72 17.69 39.77
N VAL A 755 -13.33 18.05 38.64
CA VAL A 755 -14.10 19.29 38.45
C VAL A 755 -15.57 18.95 38.27
N SER A 756 -16.43 19.40 39.19
CA SER A 756 -17.88 19.29 39.04
C SER A 756 -18.44 20.49 38.25
N LEU A 757 -19.26 20.18 37.24
CA LEU A 757 -19.95 21.10 36.33
C LEU A 757 -21.47 20.95 36.46
N THR A 758 -22.21 21.92 35.93
CA THR A 758 -23.68 21.97 36.02
C THR A 758 -24.39 21.09 34.99
N GLY A 759 -23.68 20.51 34.01
CA GLY A 759 -24.29 19.72 32.93
C GLY A 759 -24.82 20.54 31.75
N THR A 760 -24.37 21.78 31.57
CA THR A 760 -24.75 22.59 30.40
C THR A 760 -24.24 21.90 29.12
N PRO A 761 -25.10 21.64 28.11
CA PRO A 761 -24.67 21.02 26.87
C PRO A 761 -23.64 21.86 26.12
N VAL A 762 -22.45 21.29 25.91
CA VAL A 762 -21.35 21.93 25.19
C VAL A 762 -20.67 20.93 24.28
N ARG A 763 -20.21 21.38 23.11
CA ARG A 763 -19.43 20.57 22.17
C ARG A 763 -17.93 20.77 22.39
N TYR A 764 -17.53 22.02 22.60
CA TYR A 764 -16.15 22.39 22.85
C TYR A 764 -15.98 22.67 24.34
N LEU A 765 -15.05 21.97 24.99
CA LEU A 765 -14.64 22.22 26.37
C LEU A 765 -13.24 22.85 26.36
N ARG A 766 -13.10 24.02 26.98
CA ARG A 766 -11.82 24.72 27.11
C ARG A 766 -11.40 24.80 28.56
N LEU A 767 -10.19 24.32 28.86
CA LEU A 767 -9.52 24.49 30.15
C LEU A 767 -8.50 25.60 30.02
N THR A 768 -8.61 26.63 30.84
CA THR A 768 -7.66 27.76 30.89
C THR A 768 -6.88 27.73 32.18
N PHE A 769 -5.57 27.56 32.07
CA PHE A 769 -4.60 27.52 33.15
C PHE A 769 -4.01 28.92 33.38
N THR A 770 -4.05 29.43 34.62
CA THR A 770 -3.56 30.78 34.96
C THR A 770 -2.42 30.78 35.98
N ALA A 771 -2.19 29.67 36.67
CA ALA A 771 -1.06 29.49 37.58
C ALA A 771 -0.78 27.99 37.80
N ASN A 772 0.46 27.64 38.12
CA ASN A 772 0.88 26.31 38.54
C ASN A 772 2.03 26.45 39.55
N THR A 773 1.91 25.86 40.75
CA THR A 773 2.93 25.98 41.80
C THR A 773 4.14 25.07 41.60
N GLY A 774 4.05 24.06 40.72
CA GLY A 774 5.11 23.08 40.48
C GLY A 774 6.00 23.39 39.28
N TRP A 775 5.51 24.18 38.32
CA TRP A 775 6.22 24.55 37.09
C TRP A 775 5.59 25.81 36.48
N PRO A 776 6.32 26.70 35.80
CA PRO A 776 5.74 27.93 35.24
C PRO A 776 4.94 27.72 33.93
N ALA A 777 4.21 26.61 33.80
CA ALA A 777 3.37 26.28 32.64
C ALA A 777 2.10 25.50 33.04
N GLY A 778 1.08 25.51 32.18
CA GLY A 778 -0.05 24.60 32.28
C GLY A 778 0.40 23.20 31.87
N GLN A 779 0.02 22.19 32.66
CA GLN A 779 0.39 20.80 32.40
C GLN A 779 -0.85 19.90 32.54
N LEU A 780 -1.02 18.92 31.65
CA LEU A 780 -2.15 17.99 31.68
C LEU A 780 -1.80 16.67 31.00
N SER A 781 -1.88 15.55 31.71
CA SER A 781 -1.68 14.21 31.14
C SER A 781 -2.96 13.56 30.66
N GLU A 782 -4.11 13.95 31.21
CA GLU A 782 -5.41 13.46 30.73
C GLU A 782 -6.49 14.45 31.13
N LEU A 783 -7.37 14.76 30.18
CA LEU A 783 -8.67 15.37 30.36
C LEU A 783 -9.72 14.30 30.14
N GLU A 784 -10.39 13.89 31.22
CA GLU A 784 -11.56 13.04 31.11
C GLU A 784 -12.84 13.86 31.29
N ALA A 785 -13.85 13.64 30.46
CA ALA A 785 -15.14 14.32 30.53
C ALA A 785 -16.28 13.30 30.61
N TYR A 786 -17.23 13.51 31.52
CA TYR A 786 -18.34 12.59 31.77
C TYR A 786 -19.66 13.36 31.94
N THR A 787 -20.76 12.77 31.48
CA THR A 787 -22.12 13.29 31.70
C THR A 787 -22.76 12.78 33.00
N SER A 788 -22.03 11.95 33.76
CA SER A 788 -22.38 11.44 35.09
C SER A 788 -21.51 11.98 36.21
#